data_AF-B8G9X7-F1
#
_entry.id   AF-B8G9X7-F1
#
_cell.length_a   1.000
_cell.length_b   1.000
_cell.length_c   1.000
_cell.angle_alpha   90.00
_cell.angle_beta   90.00
_cell.angle_gamma   90.00
#
_symmetry.space_group_name_H-M   'P 1'
#
loop_
_entity.id
_entity.type
_entity.pdbx_description
1 polymer ?
#
loop_
_entity_poly.entity_id
_entity_poly.type
_entity_poly.pdbx_seq_one_letter_code
_entity_poly.pdbx_strand_id
1 'polypeptide(L)'
;MITNRLSQWLTQTGDELYGFALVLAPDERAARRLLRQWAVALRSHPPNTWNDDELLTRLYQVATAMFTQPVPRRPAPPATPLLGPLRALSLPQRMVVLVYSVLGAEHTRLARIVGLEADEALSLLEQAVRQLAPAIGHTLSADVSRSECQVIHRAFLDPPHYLMMFEKVRQHLQTCPHCRIFEREWQETMRSLRAALRRLVQATPLPAAEFKRLLQATTAPRTRLGQLAPLVELLTFVGLITVIVLPGLFRKPFTVIATGAAEPTVSAAELVARALMHGGIPEPEGPPVWHARYQTIWYFNNRTVAPLYAEIWHDRDNPARHRLQLRHIEGGAPYEFQLGDGLRRLYYAIDGAYAPSLYGDLPIRALPNEPELVVADLDPTEQQVAFHARRTTGPWSIVPNYLHQAAAAPDLRLLGRQRIGERLAYIVSFRGISPVDLPPDEAEPVTVLMAIGEQDGHVLSVTELIGPPGGTQTSRVVWRLVEFNWLVSGEQIRDAFTFVRVWNGRAEATSGSVQDLFDPAWPLVRAGYVVLPILSDGGNPSPSSGQNGSFGNVLRDSQIIPADPPPGIEHAMLLRLQGPTLNGAIYSGPGKRLVIAFDRLPGVDASIPVEIIGPWRVQIEPMRGQRYRVAIESNTRQRRGGDGGRLALDVFGFHRDELRALISSLQPIYRVDLSAQAALFGIK
;
A
#
# COMPACT_ATOMS: atom_id res chain seq x y z
N MET A 1 -9.16 7.55 -34.82
CA MET A 1 -8.28 7.54 -33.62
C MET A 1 -8.98 8.08 -32.37
N ILE A 2 -9.61 9.27 -32.42
CA ILE A 2 -10.36 9.85 -31.27
C ILE A 2 -11.46 8.92 -30.75
N THR A 3 -12.22 8.28 -31.65
CA THR A 3 -13.31 7.37 -31.29
C THR A 3 -12.88 6.14 -30.50
N ASN A 4 -11.77 5.49 -30.90
CA ASN A 4 -11.30 4.29 -30.22
C ASN A 4 -10.81 4.63 -28.81
N ARG A 5 -10.10 5.76 -28.64
CA ARG A 5 -9.64 6.23 -27.33
C ARG A 5 -10.79 6.70 -26.44
N LEU A 6 -11.76 7.42 -26.99
CA LEU A 6 -12.96 7.83 -26.26
C LEU A 6 -13.81 6.63 -25.85
N SER A 7 -13.98 5.64 -26.74
CA SER A 7 -14.73 4.42 -26.43
C SER A 7 -14.06 3.64 -25.30
N GLN A 8 -12.74 3.50 -25.35
CA GLN A 8 -11.98 2.84 -24.29
C GLN A 8 -12.14 3.57 -22.96
N TRP A 9 -12.01 4.89 -22.95
CA TRP A 9 -12.15 5.71 -21.74
C TRP A 9 -13.59 5.71 -21.20
N LEU A 10 -14.61 5.85 -22.06
CA LEU A 10 -16.02 5.80 -21.63
C LEU A 10 -16.44 4.41 -21.11
N THR A 11 -15.77 3.34 -21.53
CA THR A 11 -16.05 1.99 -21.01
C THR A 11 -15.54 1.85 -19.57
N GLN A 12 -14.48 2.58 -19.22
CA GLN A 12 -13.86 2.54 -17.89
C GLN A 12 -14.50 3.56 -16.93
N THR A 13 -14.77 4.77 -17.41
CA THR A 13 -15.13 5.94 -16.56
C THR A 13 -16.47 6.57 -16.95
N GLY A 14 -17.23 5.98 -17.88
CA GLY A 14 -18.46 6.57 -18.43
C GLY A 14 -19.58 6.76 -17.41
N ASP A 15 -19.73 5.82 -16.48
CA ASP A 15 -20.72 5.93 -15.40
C ASP A 15 -20.36 7.07 -14.43
N GLU A 16 -19.07 7.20 -14.09
CA GLU A 16 -18.58 8.28 -13.25
C GLU A 16 -18.76 9.64 -13.93
N LEU A 17 -18.39 9.74 -15.20
CA LEU A 17 -18.62 10.94 -16.01
C LEU A 17 -20.10 11.34 -16.03
N TYR A 18 -21.00 10.37 -16.14
CA TYR A 18 -22.44 10.62 -16.11
C TYR A 18 -22.91 11.12 -14.76
N GLY A 19 -22.45 10.51 -13.67
CA GLY A 19 -22.70 10.99 -12.30
C GLY A 19 -22.24 12.44 -12.08
N PHE A 20 -21.06 12.79 -12.59
CA PHE A 20 -20.56 14.17 -12.56
C PHE A 20 -21.47 15.12 -13.34
N ALA A 21 -21.84 14.75 -14.57
CA ALA A 21 -22.74 15.57 -15.39
C ALA A 21 -24.12 15.78 -14.74
N LEU A 22 -24.65 14.78 -14.03
CA LEU A 22 -25.93 14.88 -13.32
C LEU A 22 -25.92 15.89 -12.17
N VAL A 23 -24.78 16.02 -11.49
CA VAL A 23 -24.60 16.96 -10.38
C VAL A 23 -24.29 18.37 -10.90
N LEU A 24 -23.47 18.48 -11.94
CA LEU A 24 -23.15 19.77 -12.57
C LEU A 24 -24.39 20.40 -13.24
N ALA A 25 -25.23 19.59 -13.86
CA ALA A 25 -26.40 20.05 -14.59
C ALA A 25 -27.67 20.22 -13.72
N PRO A 26 -28.61 21.09 -14.13
CA PRO A 26 -29.86 21.33 -13.41
C PRO A 26 -30.82 20.14 -13.36
N ASP A 27 -30.80 19.31 -14.40
CA ASP A 27 -31.62 18.12 -14.53
C ASP A 27 -30.95 17.10 -15.45
N GLU A 28 -31.55 15.91 -15.54
CA GLU A 28 -31.02 14.81 -16.35
C GLU A 28 -30.96 15.15 -17.85
N ARG A 29 -31.93 15.92 -18.36
CA ARG A 29 -31.94 16.34 -19.78
C ARG A 29 -30.79 17.29 -20.06
N ALA A 30 -30.51 18.22 -19.16
CA ALA A 30 -29.39 19.13 -19.22
C ALA A 30 -28.05 18.41 -19.04
N ALA A 31 -27.96 17.39 -18.18
CA ALA A 31 -26.78 16.54 -18.04
C ALA A 31 -26.44 15.82 -19.35
N ARG A 32 -27.45 15.25 -20.02
CA ARG A 32 -27.28 14.64 -21.35
C ARG A 32 -26.86 15.66 -22.41
N ARG A 33 -27.40 16.88 -22.36
CA ARG A 33 -26.97 17.98 -23.25
C ARG A 33 -25.53 18.40 -22.98
N LEU A 34 -25.13 18.51 -21.72
CA LEU A 34 -23.75 18.80 -21.30
C LEU A 34 -22.78 17.76 -21.87
N LEU A 35 -23.05 16.47 -21.69
CA LEU A 35 -22.19 15.41 -22.23
C LEU A 35 -22.10 15.42 -23.76
N ARG A 36 -23.20 15.75 -24.45
CA ARG A 36 -23.16 15.90 -25.91
C ARG A 36 -22.30 17.08 -26.35
N GLN A 37 -22.43 18.23 -25.68
CA GLN A 37 -21.60 19.39 -25.99
C GLN A 37 -20.12 19.15 -25.66
N TRP A 38 -19.84 18.44 -24.57
CA TRP A 38 -18.51 17.97 -24.22
C TRP A 38 -17.93 17.03 -25.30
N ALA A 39 -18.69 16.05 -25.77
CA ALA A 39 -18.26 15.17 -26.86
C ALA A 39 -18.00 15.95 -28.17
N VAL A 40 -18.82 16.95 -28.49
CA VAL A 40 -18.61 17.84 -29.64
C VAL A 40 -17.35 18.70 -29.46
N ALA A 41 -17.09 19.20 -28.25
CA ALA A 41 -15.89 19.99 -27.92
C ALA A 41 -14.61 19.14 -28.03
N LEU A 42 -14.63 17.90 -27.56
CA LEU A 42 -13.51 16.96 -27.72
C LEU A 42 -13.23 16.64 -29.18
N ARG A 43 -14.25 16.63 -30.04
CA ARG A 43 -14.05 16.44 -31.47
C ARG A 43 -13.47 17.69 -32.13
N SER A 44 -13.96 18.87 -31.79
CA SER A 44 -13.48 20.12 -32.41
C SER A 44 -12.05 20.45 -31.99
N HIS A 45 -11.70 20.12 -30.74
CA HIS A 45 -10.36 20.27 -30.19
C HIS A 45 -9.98 18.98 -29.44
N PRO A 46 -9.34 18.01 -30.09
CA PRO A 46 -8.94 16.76 -29.44
C PRO A 46 -8.00 17.02 -28.25
N PRO A 47 -8.14 16.29 -27.14
CA PRO A 47 -7.23 16.44 -26.01
C PRO A 47 -5.84 15.88 -26.37
N ASN A 48 -4.80 16.57 -25.91
CA ASN A 48 -3.41 16.14 -26.07
C ASN A 48 -3.14 14.84 -25.28
N THR A 49 -3.78 14.70 -24.11
CA THR A 49 -3.71 13.54 -23.23
C THR A 49 -5.11 13.04 -22.88
N TRP A 50 -5.33 11.73 -22.99
CA TRP A 50 -6.60 11.07 -22.63
C TRP A 50 -6.57 10.63 -21.16
N ASN A 51 -6.37 11.58 -20.26
CA ASN A 51 -6.40 11.36 -18.81
C ASN A 51 -7.65 12.01 -18.20
N ASP A 52 -8.02 11.57 -17.00
CA ASP A 52 -9.26 12.02 -16.35
C ASP A 52 -9.25 13.52 -16.06
N ASP A 53 -8.09 14.08 -15.68
CA ASP A 53 -7.96 15.50 -15.33
C ASP A 53 -8.28 16.43 -16.50
N GLU A 54 -7.71 16.20 -17.67
CA GLU A 54 -7.96 17.00 -18.87
C GLU A 54 -9.43 16.88 -19.30
N LEU A 55 -9.98 15.66 -19.24
CA LEU A 55 -11.35 15.38 -19.67
C LEU A 55 -12.40 15.97 -18.72
N LEU A 56 -12.16 15.93 -17.41
CA LEU A 56 -13.00 16.55 -16.38
C LEU A 56 -12.88 18.07 -16.36
N THR A 57 -11.67 18.61 -16.59
CA THR A 57 -11.47 20.06 -16.77
C THR A 57 -12.30 20.57 -17.94
N ARG A 58 -12.28 19.85 -19.07
CA ARG A 58 -13.11 20.19 -20.24
C ARG A 58 -14.60 20.04 -19.97
N LEU A 59 -15.02 19.02 -19.22
CA LEU A 59 -16.43 18.90 -18.79
C LEU A 59 -16.85 20.12 -17.97
N TYR A 60 -16.01 20.53 -17.02
CA TYR A 60 -16.24 21.71 -16.19
C TYR A 60 -16.29 22.99 -17.03
N GLN A 61 -15.38 23.19 -17.98
CA GLN A 61 -15.38 24.33 -18.91
C GLN A 61 -16.66 24.40 -19.77
N VAL A 62 -17.13 23.25 -20.26
CA VAL A 62 -18.41 23.22 -21.00
C VAL A 62 -19.57 23.52 -20.05
N ALA A 63 -19.54 23.00 -18.81
CA ALA A 63 -20.56 23.28 -17.81
C ALA A 63 -20.60 24.76 -17.41
N THR A 64 -19.45 25.44 -17.23
CA THR A 64 -19.39 26.87 -16.92
C THR A 64 -19.91 27.72 -18.06
N ALA A 65 -19.61 27.35 -19.31
CA ALA A 65 -20.15 28.01 -20.49
C ALA A 65 -21.67 27.81 -20.64
N MET A 66 -22.20 26.64 -20.26
CA MET A 66 -23.62 26.31 -20.37
C MET A 66 -24.49 26.84 -19.23
N PHE A 67 -23.94 26.88 -18.02
CA PHE A 67 -24.68 27.09 -16.78
C PHE A 67 -24.04 28.22 -15.97
N THR A 68 -24.23 29.45 -16.43
CA THR A 68 -23.71 30.67 -15.80
C THR A 68 -24.56 31.18 -14.64
N GLN A 69 -25.81 30.71 -14.51
CA GLN A 69 -26.73 31.11 -13.44
C GLN A 69 -26.98 29.96 -12.45
N PRO A 70 -27.14 30.26 -11.15
CA PRO A 70 -27.53 29.27 -10.16
C PRO A 70 -28.87 28.63 -10.55
N VAL A 71 -28.89 27.30 -10.53
CA VAL A 71 -30.05 26.51 -10.91
C VAL A 71 -31.17 26.69 -9.88
N PRO A 72 -32.42 26.97 -10.27
CA PRO A 72 -33.54 27.01 -9.33
C PRO A 72 -33.66 25.69 -8.58
N ARG A 73 -33.77 25.74 -7.25
CA ARG A 73 -33.90 24.58 -6.36
C ARG A 73 -35.05 23.69 -6.84
N ARG A 74 -34.72 22.56 -7.47
CA ARG A 74 -35.68 21.48 -7.72
C ARG A 74 -35.61 20.49 -6.56
N PRO A 75 -36.76 19.98 -6.08
CA PRO A 75 -36.78 19.00 -5.02
C PRO A 75 -35.97 17.76 -5.43
N ALA A 76 -35.16 17.26 -4.50
CA ALA A 76 -34.36 16.06 -4.72
C ALA A 76 -35.30 14.88 -5.01
N PRO A 77 -34.97 14.00 -5.98
CA PRO A 77 -35.68 12.73 -6.10
C PRO A 77 -35.59 11.96 -4.76
N PRO A 78 -36.65 11.28 -4.31
CA PRO A 78 -36.63 10.50 -3.06
C PRO A 78 -35.50 9.47 -3.01
N ALA A 79 -35.13 8.91 -4.17
CA ALA A 79 -34.06 7.94 -4.33
C ALA A 79 -32.64 8.55 -4.21
N THR A 80 -32.49 9.88 -4.36
CA THR A 80 -31.19 10.57 -4.33
C THR A 80 -31.28 11.89 -3.55
N PRO A 81 -31.46 11.84 -2.22
CA PRO A 81 -31.75 13.02 -1.39
C PRO A 81 -30.62 14.08 -1.43
N LEU A 82 -29.37 13.66 -1.62
CA LEU A 82 -28.20 14.55 -1.66
C LEU A 82 -28.12 15.41 -2.95
N LEU A 83 -28.81 15.01 -4.03
CA LEU A 83 -28.73 15.68 -5.32
C LEU A 83 -29.30 17.11 -5.30
N GLY A 84 -30.35 17.35 -4.50
CA GLY A 84 -30.94 18.68 -4.32
C GLY A 84 -29.97 19.65 -3.63
N PRO A 85 -29.45 19.32 -2.44
CA PRO A 85 -28.41 20.10 -1.76
C PRO A 85 -27.18 20.37 -2.62
N LEU A 86 -26.68 19.36 -3.36
CA LEU A 86 -25.56 19.55 -4.29
C LEU A 86 -25.87 20.58 -5.38
N ARG A 87 -27.07 20.52 -5.96
CA ARG A 87 -27.50 21.48 -6.99
C ARG A 87 -27.78 22.89 -6.44
N ALA A 88 -27.85 23.07 -5.12
CA ALA A 88 -27.94 24.38 -4.50
C ALA A 88 -26.58 25.08 -4.39
N LEU A 89 -25.47 24.33 -4.43
CA LEU A 89 -24.12 24.89 -4.40
C LEU A 89 -23.79 25.65 -5.70
N SER A 90 -22.78 26.51 -5.67
CA SER A 90 -22.23 27.10 -6.89
C SER A 90 -21.56 26.03 -7.76
N LEU A 91 -21.46 26.27 -9.08
CA LEU A 91 -20.85 25.30 -10.00
C LEU A 91 -19.40 24.94 -9.62
N PRO A 92 -18.52 25.89 -9.22
CA PRO A 92 -17.19 25.57 -8.70
C PRO A 92 -17.23 24.66 -7.46
N GLN A 93 -18.12 24.95 -6.50
CA GLN A 93 -18.27 24.15 -5.27
C GLN A 93 -18.72 22.71 -5.57
N ARG A 94 -19.64 22.52 -6.53
CA ARG A 94 -20.06 21.18 -6.98
C ARG A 94 -18.87 20.39 -7.51
N MET A 95 -18.09 21.01 -8.39
CA MET A 95 -16.95 20.34 -9.02
C MET A 95 -15.89 19.96 -7.98
N VAL A 96 -15.51 20.89 -7.10
CA VAL A 96 -14.48 20.65 -6.07
C VAL A 96 -14.90 19.52 -5.13
N VAL A 97 -16.14 19.51 -4.63
CA VAL A 97 -16.62 18.43 -3.75
C VAL A 97 -16.68 17.08 -4.45
N LEU A 98 -17.11 17.04 -5.72
CA LEU A 98 -17.17 15.79 -6.49
C LEU A 98 -15.78 15.21 -6.73
N VAL A 99 -14.85 16.03 -7.24
CA VAL A 99 -13.50 15.60 -7.56
C VAL A 99 -12.77 15.15 -6.29
N TYR A 100 -12.90 15.90 -5.18
CA TYR A 100 -12.29 15.52 -3.91
C TYR A 100 -12.88 14.22 -3.35
N SER A 101 -14.21 14.07 -3.38
CA SER A 101 -14.90 12.99 -2.68
C SER A 101 -14.98 11.67 -3.47
N VAL A 102 -15.10 11.77 -4.79
CA VAL A 102 -15.22 10.60 -5.67
C VAL A 102 -13.83 10.14 -6.11
N LEU A 103 -12.98 11.06 -6.56
CA LEU A 103 -11.67 10.73 -7.14
C LEU A 103 -10.49 10.86 -6.16
N GLY A 104 -10.72 11.34 -4.94
CA GLY A 104 -9.67 11.48 -3.92
C GLY A 104 -8.58 12.49 -4.28
N ALA A 105 -8.90 13.51 -5.08
CA ALA A 105 -7.92 14.48 -5.55
C ALA A 105 -7.36 15.37 -4.42
N GLU A 106 -6.06 15.64 -4.48
CA GLU A 106 -5.38 16.64 -3.64
C GLU A 106 -5.70 18.09 -4.07
N HIS A 107 -5.41 19.05 -3.19
CA HIS A 107 -5.73 20.47 -3.38
C HIS A 107 -5.16 21.10 -4.66
N THR A 108 -3.94 20.76 -5.05
CA THR A 108 -3.31 21.23 -6.30
C THR A 108 -4.02 20.70 -7.54
N ARG A 109 -4.50 19.45 -7.49
CA ARG A 109 -5.28 18.81 -8.55
C ARG A 109 -6.69 19.40 -8.64
N LEU A 110 -7.32 19.69 -7.50
CA LEU A 110 -8.59 20.41 -7.44
C LEU A 110 -8.47 21.77 -8.13
N ALA A 111 -7.49 22.58 -7.72
CA ALA A 111 -7.18 23.90 -8.26
C ALA A 111 -7.00 23.87 -9.78
N ARG A 112 -6.23 22.92 -10.31
CA ARG A 112 -6.03 22.74 -11.75
C ARG A 112 -7.32 22.48 -12.51
N ILE A 113 -8.21 21.64 -11.97
CA ILE A 113 -9.46 21.24 -12.65
C ILE A 113 -10.46 22.40 -12.70
N VAL A 114 -10.55 23.21 -11.64
CA VAL A 114 -11.45 24.36 -11.61
C VAL A 114 -10.83 25.66 -12.11
N GLY A 115 -9.52 25.69 -12.33
CA GLY A 115 -8.78 26.87 -12.81
C GLY A 115 -8.65 27.98 -11.75
N LEU A 116 -8.41 27.61 -10.50
CA LEU A 116 -8.26 28.53 -9.36
C LEU A 116 -6.91 28.32 -8.67
N GLU A 117 -6.55 29.23 -7.76
CA GLU A 117 -5.43 29.04 -6.85
C GLU A 117 -5.74 27.97 -5.79
N ALA A 118 -4.69 27.32 -5.26
CA ALA A 118 -4.83 26.17 -4.37
C ALA A 118 -5.59 26.49 -3.06
N ASP A 119 -5.30 27.65 -2.47
CA ASP A 119 -5.97 28.15 -1.26
C ASP A 119 -7.45 28.49 -1.51
N GLU A 120 -7.78 28.99 -2.70
CA GLU A 120 -9.16 29.30 -3.09
C GLU A 120 -9.96 28.02 -3.31
N ALA A 121 -9.37 27.01 -3.95
CA ALA A 121 -9.99 25.70 -4.13
C ALA A 121 -10.26 25.00 -2.80
N LEU A 122 -9.33 25.06 -1.85
CA LEU A 122 -9.52 24.54 -0.48
C LEU A 122 -10.63 25.28 0.27
N SER A 123 -10.68 26.61 0.15
CA SER A 123 -11.73 27.42 0.77
C SER A 123 -13.11 27.08 0.19
N LEU A 124 -13.20 26.83 -1.12
CA LEU A 124 -14.44 26.39 -1.77
C LEU A 124 -14.86 24.98 -1.33
N LEU A 125 -13.90 24.07 -1.15
CA LEU A 125 -14.16 22.73 -0.60
C LEU A 125 -14.78 22.83 0.80
N GLU A 126 -14.15 23.60 1.68
CA GLU A 126 -14.62 23.78 3.05
C GLU A 126 -16.04 24.36 3.08
N GLN A 127 -16.30 25.41 2.32
CA GLN A 127 -17.63 26.03 2.21
C GLN A 127 -18.68 25.04 1.68
N ALA A 128 -18.33 24.26 0.66
CA ALA A 128 -19.23 23.27 0.08
C ALA A 128 -19.58 22.17 1.08
N VAL A 129 -18.59 21.65 1.81
CA VAL A 129 -18.78 20.61 2.84
C VAL A 129 -19.66 21.14 3.98
N ARG A 130 -19.41 22.37 4.45
CA ARG A 130 -20.24 23.02 5.48
C ARG A 130 -21.71 23.15 5.06
N GLN A 131 -21.96 23.49 3.80
CA GLN A 131 -23.33 23.58 3.27
C GLN A 131 -24.01 22.22 3.08
N LEU A 132 -23.23 21.16 2.82
CA LEU A 132 -23.75 19.81 2.61
C LEU A 132 -23.89 19.01 3.91
N ALA A 133 -23.16 19.34 4.97
CA ALA A 133 -23.16 18.60 6.24
C ALA A 133 -24.58 18.37 6.80
N PRO A 134 -25.51 19.36 6.82
CA PRO A 134 -26.86 19.14 7.33
C PRO A 134 -27.65 18.11 6.53
N ALA A 135 -27.40 17.99 5.22
CA ALA A 135 -28.10 17.04 4.34
C ALA A 135 -27.72 15.58 4.62
N ILE A 136 -26.61 15.36 5.34
CA ILE A 136 -26.10 14.04 5.74
C ILE A 136 -26.14 13.85 7.27
N GLY A 137 -26.87 14.70 7.99
CA GLY A 137 -27.09 14.58 9.43
C GLY A 137 -25.96 15.11 10.31
N HIS A 138 -25.05 15.92 9.76
CA HIS A 138 -23.90 16.47 10.48
C HIS A 138 -23.99 17.99 10.63
N THR A 139 -23.31 18.53 11.64
CA THR A 139 -23.14 19.97 11.85
C THR A 139 -21.66 20.26 12.01
N LEU A 140 -21.12 21.18 11.20
CA LEU A 140 -19.75 21.67 11.32
C LEU A 140 -19.77 23.04 11.96
N SER A 141 -19.22 23.18 13.17
CA SER A 141 -19.12 24.48 13.84
C SER A 141 -18.16 25.43 13.10
N ALA A 142 -18.49 26.72 13.08
CA ALA A 142 -17.68 27.77 12.46
C ALA A 142 -16.71 28.46 13.44
N ASP A 143 -16.75 28.11 14.72
CA ASP A 143 -16.06 28.87 15.75
C ASP A 143 -14.55 28.61 15.72
N VAL A 144 -13.81 29.59 15.20
CA VAL A 144 -12.35 29.61 15.26
C VAL A 144 -11.92 30.63 16.31
N SER A 145 -11.47 30.15 17.46
CA SER A 145 -11.18 30.98 18.62
C SER A 145 -9.86 31.76 18.53
N ARG A 146 -8.89 31.32 17.71
CA ARG A 146 -7.54 31.90 17.59
C ARG A 146 -6.97 31.73 16.18
N SER A 147 -6.02 32.58 15.77
CA SER A 147 -5.33 32.49 14.47
C SER A 147 -4.58 31.16 14.28
N GLU A 148 -4.02 30.59 15.34
CA GLU A 148 -3.37 29.27 15.31
C GLU A 148 -4.36 28.16 14.94
N CYS A 149 -5.60 28.22 15.43
CA CYS A 149 -6.65 27.25 15.10
C CYS A 149 -6.99 27.27 13.61
N GLN A 150 -6.88 28.41 12.92
CA GLN A 150 -7.12 28.50 11.47
C GLN A 150 -6.09 27.67 10.68
N VAL A 151 -4.83 27.74 11.10
CA VAL A 151 -3.74 26.97 10.47
C VAL A 151 -3.97 25.47 10.69
N ILE A 152 -4.37 25.07 11.89
CA ILE A 152 -4.68 23.67 12.21
C ILE A 152 -5.91 23.18 11.43
N HIS A 153 -6.97 24.00 11.32
CA HIS A 153 -8.15 23.65 10.55
C HIS A 153 -7.82 23.45 9.07
N ARG A 154 -7.03 24.34 8.47
CA ARG A 154 -6.54 24.21 7.09
C ARG A 154 -5.75 22.92 6.88
N ALA A 155 -4.92 22.52 7.84
CA ALA A 155 -4.20 21.26 7.75
C ALA A 155 -5.14 20.04 7.62
N PHE A 156 -6.29 20.01 8.30
CA PHE A 156 -7.26 18.91 8.13
C PHE A 156 -7.95 18.86 6.76
N LEU A 157 -8.01 20.00 6.06
CA LEU A 157 -8.60 20.07 4.71
C LEU A 157 -7.66 19.46 3.67
N ASP A 158 -6.35 19.47 3.94
CA ASP A 158 -5.32 19.02 3.02
C ASP A 158 -4.39 17.95 3.61
N PRO A 159 -4.58 16.66 3.27
CA PRO A 159 -3.82 15.56 3.86
C PRO A 159 -2.28 15.68 3.73
N PRO A 160 -1.70 16.12 2.60
CA PRO A 160 -0.27 16.43 2.52
C PRO A 160 0.20 17.50 3.51
N HIS A 161 -0.54 18.61 3.66
CA HIS A 161 -0.21 19.66 4.63
C HIS A 161 -0.34 19.20 6.09
N TYR A 162 -1.34 18.36 6.38
CA TYR A 162 -1.48 17.70 7.69
C TYR A 162 -0.23 16.90 8.06
N LEU A 163 0.32 16.12 7.12
CA LEU A 163 1.51 15.29 7.35
C LEU A 163 2.75 16.15 7.61
N MET A 164 2.92 17.26 6.89
CA MET A 164 4.03 18.19 7.12
C MET A 164 3.95 18.89 8.48
N MET A 165 2.73 19.12 8.99
CA MET A 165 2.48 19.83 10.25
C MET A 165 2.11 18.90 11.40
N PHE A 166 2.28 17.59 11.25
CA PHE A 166 1.72 16.57 12.15
C PHE A 166 2.04 16.84 13.64
N GLU A 167 3.30 17.13 13.96
CA GLU A 167 3.70 17.38 15.35
C GLU A 167 3.03 18.64 15.93
N LYS A 168 2.95 19.71 15.13
CA LYS A 168 2.32 20.98 15.51
C LYS A 168 0.81 20.83 15.67
N VAL A 169 0.16 20.06 14.78
CA VAL A 169 -1.26 19.73 14.87
C VAL A 169 -1.53 18.89 16.12
N ARG A 170 -0.75 17.84 16.36
CA ARG A 170 -0.86 16.98 17.54
C ARG A 170 -0.71 17.77 18.85
N GLN A 171 0.32 18.62 18.94
CA GLN A 171 0.56 19.46 20.11
C GLN A 171 -0.60 20.43 20.36
N HIS A 172 -1.12 21.07 19.30
CA HIS A 172 -2.25 21.98 19.43
C HIS A 172 -3.53 21.24 19.88
N LEU A 173 -3.81 20.06 19.31
CA LEU A 173 -4.98 19.25 19.67
C LEU A 173 -5.00 18.79 21.14
N GLN A 174 -3.83 18.59 21.77
CA GLN A 174 -3.78 18.30 23.21
C GLN A 174 -4.32 19.44 24.08
N THR A 175 -4.14 20.69 23.61
CA THR A 175 -4.50 21.91 24.35
C THR A 175 -5.83 22.53 23.94
N CYS A 176 -6.30 22.31 22.70
CA CYS A 176 -7.46 22.99 22.14
C CYS A 176 -8.67 22.04 21.97
N PRO A 177 -9.68 22.07 22.86
CA PRO A 177 -10.87 21.23 22.73
C PRO A 177 -11.69 21.55 21.47
N HIS A 178 -11.72 22.80 21.03
CA HIS A 178 -12.45 23.22 19.82
C HIS A 178 -11.88 22.56 18.56
N CYS A 179 -10.55 22.53 18.38
CA CYS A 179 -9.94 21.89 17.23
C CYS A 179 -10.08 20.36 17.25
N ARG A 180 -10.15 19.72 18.43
CA ARG A 180 -10.45 18.28 18.54
C ARG A 180 -11.87 17.94 18.12
N ILE A 181 -12.83 18.79 18.50
CA ILE A 181 -14.23 18.64 18.08
C ILE A 181 -14.32 18.83 16.56
N PHE A 182 -13.71 19.90 16.03
CA PHE A 182 -13.67 20.16 14.60
C PHE A 182 -13.04 19.01 13.80
N GLU A 183 -11.89 18.46 14.23
CA GLU A 183 -11.26 17.32 13.56
C GLU A 183 -12.22 16.12 13.46
N ARG A 184 -12.88 15.78 14.57
CA ARG A 184 -13.83 14.66 14.63
C ARG A 184 -15.03 14.90 13.72
N GLU A 185 -15.67 16.07 13.84
CA GLU A 185 -16.84 16.45 13.04
C GLU A 185 -16.48 16.50 11.55
N TRP A 186 -15.31 17.04 11.20
CA TRP A 186 -14.81 17.12 9.84
C TRP A 186 -14.59 15.71 9.26
N GLN A 187 -13.90 14.83 9.97
CA GLN A 187 -13.67 13.46 9.53
C GLN A 187 -14.97 12.67 9.35
N GLU A 188 -15.93 12.80 10.28
CA GLU A 188 -17.20 12.10 10.23
C GLU A 188 -18.10 12.61 9.10
N THR A 189 -18.15 13.95 8.93
CA THR A 189 -18.84 14.61 7.82
C THR A 189 -18.25 14.17 6.49
N MET A 190 -16.93 14.23 6.32
CA MET A 190 -16.26 13.86 5.08
C MET A 190 -16.43 12.38 4.74
N ARG A 191 -16.38 11.48 5.73
CA ARG A 191 -16.62 10.04 5.53
C ARG A 191 -18.05 9.79 5.02
N SER A 192 -19.03 10.40 5.67
CA SER A 192 -20.45 10.29 5.31
C SER A 192 -20.73 10.90 3.93
N LEU A 193 -20.14 12.07 3.64
CA LEU A 193 -20.27 12.76 2.37
C LEU A 193 -19.67 11.94 1.21
N ARG A 194 -18.45 11.41 1.39
CA ARG A 194 -17.78 10.55 0.39
C ARG A 194 -18.61 9.31 0.08
N ALA A 195 -19.13 8.64 1.11
CA ALA A 195 -19.98 7.47 0.93
C ALA A 195 -21.26 7.82 0.16
N ALA A 196 -21.93 8.92 0.51
CA ALA A 196 -23.15 9.36 -0.15
C ALA A 196 -22.92 9.76 -1.61
N LEU A 197 -21.83 10.48 -1.90
CA LEU A 197 -21.47 10.90 -3.26
C LEU A 197 -21.07 9.72 -4.15
N ARG A 198 -20.25 8.79 -3.64
CA ARG A 198 -19.89 7.58 -4.40
C ARG A 198 -21.11 6.73 -4.71
N ARG A 199 -22.03 6.56 -3.76
CA ARG A 199 -23.31 5.88 -4.01
C ARG A 199 -24.14 6.59 -5.07
N LEU A 200 -24.22 7.92 -5.03
CA LEU A 200 -24.96 8.70 -6.02
C LEU A 200 -24.40 8.51 -7.44
N VAL A 201 -23.08 8.53 -7.58
CA VAL A 201 -22.39 8.32 -8.86
C VAL A 201 -22.55 6.87 -9.34
N GLN A 202 -22.38 5.88 -8.46
CA GLN A 202 -22.46 4.45 -8.82
C GLN A 202 -23.90 3.96 -9.09
N ALA A 203 -24.90 4.53 -8.41
CA ALA A 203 -26.30 4.11 -8.56
C ALA A 203 -26.94 4.56 -9.89
N THR A 204 -26.24 5.41 -10.65
CA THR A 204 -26.80 6.01 -11.88
C THR A 204 -25.91 5.65 -13.08
N PRO A 205 -26.01 4.42 -13.62
CA PRO A 205 -25.20 4.00 -14.74
C PRO A 205 -25.53 4.82 -15.99
N LEU A 206 -24.54 5.03 -16.86
CA LEU A 206 -24.70 5.69 -18.13
C LEU A 206 -25.63 4.85 -19.02
N PRO A 207 -26.80 5.38 -19.44
CA PRO A 207 -27.71 4.60 -20.28
C PRO A 207 -27.03 4.18 -21.59
N ALA A 208 -27.16 2.91 -21.99
CA ALA A 208 -26.52 2.37 -23.18
C ALA A 208 -26.87 3.15 -24.47
N ALA A 209 -28.07 3.72 -24.54
CA ALA A 209 -28.47 4.62 -25.61
C ALA A 209 -27.63 5.91 -25.65
N GLU A 210 -27.32 6.49 -24.49
CA GLU A 210 -26.50 7.71 -24.41
C GLU A 210 -25.02 7.41 -24.62
N PHE A 211 -24.51 6.26 -24.16
CA PHE A 211 -23.18 5.79 -24.51
C PHE A 211 -22.97 5.75 -26.04
N LYS A 212 -23.91 5.11 -26.76
CA LYS A 212 -23.87 5.05 -28.24
C LYS A 212 -23.97 6.44 -28.88
N ARG A 213 -24.84 7.33 -28.35
CA ARG A 213 -24.98 8.70 -28.87
C ARG A 213 -23.73 9.56 -28.65
N LEU A 214 -23.00 9.38 -27.55
CA LEU A 214 -21.75 10.09 -27.30
C LEU A 214 -20.66 9.68 -28.30
N LEU A 215 -20.55 8.38 -28.58
CA LEU A 215 -19.66 7.90 -29.64
C LEU A 215 -20.08 8.45 -31.01
N GLN A 216 -21.36 8.42 -31.34
CA GLN A 216 -21.89 8.97 -32.60
C GLN A 216 -21.66 10.47 -32.76
N ALA A 217 -21.78 11.26 -31.68
CA ALA A 217 -21.52 12.70 -31.70
C ALA A 217 -20.06 13.02 -32.08
N THR A 218 -19.13 12.10 -31.78
CA THR A 218 -17.72 12.23 -32.16
C THR A 218 -17.41 11.72 -33.58
N THR A 219 -18.31 10.95 -34.21
CA THR A 219 -18.11 10.40 -35.57
C THR A 219 -18.92 11.07 -36.68
N ALA A 220 -20.07 11.68 -36.36
CA ALA A 220 -21.01 12.12 -37.40
C ALA A 220 -20.37 13.17 -38.33
N PRO A 221 -20.25 12.97 -39.65
CA PRO A 221 -19.75 14.02 -40.55
C PRO A 221 -20.64 15.26 -40.41
N ARG A 222 -20.05 16.46 -40.52
CA ARG A 222 -20.81 17.73 -40.54
C ARG A 222 -21.71 17.71 -41.79
N THR A 223 -22.89 17.11 -41.70
CA THR A 223 -23.91 17.28 -42.74
C THR A 223 -24.67 18.55 -42.42
N ARG A 224 -24.29 19.62 -43.15
CA ARG A 224 -25.17 20.75 -43.45
C ARG A 224 -26.40 20.19 -44.18
N LEU A 225 -27.40 19.72 -43.43
CA LEU A 225 -28.69 19.27 -43.95
C LEU A 225 -29.72 19.42 -42.81
N GLY A 226 -29.93 20.67 -42.41
CA GLY A 226 -31.31 21.10 -42.18
C GLY A 226 -32.02 21.11 -43.53
N GLN A 227 -33.32 20.79 -43.52
CA GLN A 227 -34.21 20.49 -44.66
C GLN A 227 -34.39 18.97 -44.84
N LEU A 228 -35.66 18.54 -44.86
CA LEU A 228 -36.18 17.17 -44.99
C LEU A 228 -36.49 16.41 -43.68
N ALA A 229 -37.17 17.08 -42.75
CA ALA A 229 -37.91 16.44 -41.67
C ALA A 229 -39.44 16.66 -41.80
N PRO A 230 -40.08 16.11 -42.85
CA PRO A 230 -41.40 15.55 -42.61
C PRO A 230 -41.64 14.31 -43.49
N LEU A 231 -41.39 13.11 -42.95
CA LEU A 231 -41.91 11.87 -43.56
C LEU A 231 -41.88 10.63 -42.65
N VAL A 232 -41.29 10.71 -41.45
CA VAL A 232 -41.12 9.55 -40.56
C VAL A 232 -42.26 9.41 -39.53
N GLU A 233 -43.13 10.41 -39.38
CA GLU A 233 -44.28 10.37 -38.44
C GLU A 233 -45.39 9.38 -38.84
N LEU A 234 -45.37 8.81 -40.04
CA LEU A 234 -46.42 7.89 -40.49
C LEU A 234 -46.21 6.42 -40.08
N LEU A 235 -44.98 6.01 -39.71
CA LEU A 235 -44.65 4.59 -39.51
C LEU A 235 -44.69 4.11 -38.05
N THR A 236 -44.75 5.02 -37.07
CA THR A 236 -44.71 4.66 -35.64
C THR A 236 -46.06 4.27 -35.03
N PHE A 237 -47.18 4.45 -35.73
CA PHE A 237 -48.52 4.18 -35.18
C PHE A 237 -48.94 2.69 -35.24
N VAL A 238 -48.32 1.88 -36.10
CA VAL A 238 -48.69 0.46 -36.27
C VAL A 238 -47.93 -0.46 -35.29
N GLY A 239 -46.78 -0.03 -34.77
CA GLY A 239 -45.97 -0.86 -33.85
C GLY A 239 -46.42 -0.86 -32.38
N LEU A 240 -47.31 0.05 -31.99
CA LEU A 240 -47.69 0.25 -30.58
C LEU A 240 -48.72 -0.76 -30.06
N ILE A 241 -49.42 -1.48 -30.95
CA ILE A 241 -50.52 -2.38 -30.57
C ILE A 241 -50.01 -3.78 -30.17
N THR A 242 -48.81 -4.20 -30.59
CA THR A 242 -48.32 -5.56 -30.34
C THR A 242 -47.66 -5.75 -28.96
N VAL A 243 -47.34 -4.68 -28.22
CA VAL A 243 -46.55 -4.77 -26.97
C VAL A 243 -47.42 -4.73 -25.69
N ILE A 244 -48.72 -4.45 -25.81
CA ILE A 244 -49.60 -4.28 -24.64
C ILE A 244 -50.18 -5.61 -24.11
N VAL A 245 -49.89 -6.75 -24.76
CA VAL A 245 -50.41 -8.07 -24.34
C VAL A 245 -49.27 -9.06 -24.12
N LEU A 246 -48.51 -8.90 -23.03
CA LEU A 246 -48.14 -9.99 -22.08
C LEU A 246 -47.21 -9.46 -20.96
N PRO A 247 -47.62 -9.49 -19.68
CA PRO A 247 -46.76 -9.21 -18.54
C PRO A 247 -46.33 -10.49 -17.80
N GLY A 248 -45.05 -10.56 -17.41
CA GLY A 248 -44.62 -11.21 -16.17
C GLY A 248 -43.79 -12.50 -16.27
N LEU A 249 -42.80 -12.58 -15.35
CA LEU A 249 -42.03 -13.75 -14.86
C LEU A 249 -40.80 -14.10 -15.73
N PHE A 250 -39.54 -13.98 -15.28
CA PHE A 250 -38.97 -14.40 -14.00
C PHE A 250 -37.81 -13.50 -13.51
N ARG A 251 -37.92 -13.05 -12.26
CA ARG A 251 -36.80 -12.71 -11.38
C ARG A 251 -36.21 -14.03 -10.86
N LYS A 252 -34.88 -14.20 -10.89
CA LYS A 252 -34.23 -15.27 -10.11
C LYS A 252 -33.95 -14.76 -8.70
N PRO A 253 -34.51 -15.37 -7.64
CA PRO A 253 -34.06 -15.13 -6.28
C PRO A 253 -32.68 -15.76 -6.09
N PHE A 254 -31.79 -15.08 -5.36
CA PHE A 254 -30.62 -15.72 -4.76
C PHE A 254 -31.11 -16.55 -3.58
N THR A 255 -31.29 -17.84 -3.82
CA THR A 255 -31.37 -18.85 -2.78
C THR A 255 -29.95 -19.23 -2.38
N VAL A 256 -29.63 -19.08 -1.10
CA VAL A 256 -28.52 -19.83 -0.49
C VAL A 256 -28.96 -21.29 -0.51
N ILE A 257 -28.51 -22.01 -1.54
CA ILE A 257 -28.61 -23.47 -1.54
C ILE A 257 -27.56 -23.92 -0.54
N ALA A 258 -28.01 -24.32 0.66
CA ALA A 258 -27.29 -25.31 1.44
C ALA A 258 -27.26 -26.59 0.60
N THR A 259 -26.29 -26.67 -0.31
CA THR A 259 -25.94 -27.95 -0.92
C THR A 259 -25.40 -28.75 0.25
N GLY A 260 -26.06 -29.86 0.58
CA GLY A 260 -25.42 -30.92 1.35
C GLY A 260 -24.14 -31.24 0.61
N ALA A 261 -23.02 -30.71 1.11
CA ALA A 261 -21.74 -30.88 0.48
C ALA A 261 -21.45 -32.38 0.53
N ALA A 262 -21.28 -33.00 -0.64
CA ALA A 262 -20.53 -34.23 -0.73
C ALA A 262 -19.24 -34.05 0.10
N GLU A 263 -18.84 -35.09 0.82
CA GLU A 263 -17.60 -35.04 1.59
C GLU A 263 -16.49 -34.45 0.70
N PRO A 264 -15.78 -33.43 1.19
CA PRO A 264 -14.73 -32.79 0.41
C PRO A 264 -13.72 -33.86 0.01
N THR A 265 -13.50 -34.02 -1.29
CA THR A 265 -12.56 -35.00 -1.86
C THR A 265 -11.10 -34.71 -1.51
N VAL A 266 -10.81 -33.54 -0.92
CA VAL A 266 -9.47 -33.08 -0.53
C VAL A 266 -9.50 -32.66 0.93
N SER A 267 -8.53 -33.12 1.71
CA SER A 267 -8.39 -32.76 3.12
C SER A 267 -7.81 -31.35 3.30
N ALA A 268 -8.07 -30.71 4.46
CA ALA A 268 -7.48 -29.41 4.78
C ALA A 268 -5.94 -29.45 4.77
N ALA A 269 -5.35 -30.54 5.27
CA ALA A 269 -3.90 -30.72 5.32
C ALA A 269 -3.29 -30.77 3.91
N GLU A 270 -3.93 -31.47 2.97
CA GLU A 270 -3.46 -31.52 1.57
C GLU A 270 -3.55 -30.15 0.88
N LEU A 271 -4.61 -29.37 1.15
CA LEU A 271 -4.73 -28.01 0.61
C LEU A 271 -3.63 -27.09 1.13
N VAL A 272 -3.36 -27.13 2.44
CA VAL A 272 -2.29 -26.34 3.07
C VAL A 272 -0.92 -26.77 2.55
N ALA A 273 -0.65 -28.08 2.48
CA ALA A 273 0.60 -28.61 1.95
C ALA A 273 0.83 -28.17 0.49
N ARG A 274 -0.22 -28.24 -0.36
CA ARG A 274 -0.14 -27.77 -1.74
C ARG A 274 0.16 -26.28 -1.83
N ALA A 275 -0.53 -25.46 -1.03
CA ALA A 275 -0.29 -24.03 -0.98
C ALA A 275 1.14 -23.71 -0.51
N LEU A 276 1.66 -24.45 0.47
CA LEU A 276 3.03 -24.27 1.00
C LEU A 276 4.12 -24.47 -0.05
N MET A 277 3.93 -25.39 -1.02
CA MET A 277 4.94 -25.67 -2.06
C MET A 277 5.36 -24.42 -2.84
N HIS A 278 4.48 -23.40 -2.92
CA HIS A 278 4.74 -22.16 -3.64
C HIS A 278 4.58 -20.91 -2.74
N GLY A 279 4.56 -21.08 -1.42
CA GLY A 279 4.34 -19.98 -0.47
C GLY A 279 2.97 -19.30 -0.61
N GLY A 280 1.95 -20.04 -1.05
CA GLY A 280 0.57 -19.59 -1.24
C GLY A 280 0.30 -18.76 -2.48
N ILE A 281 1.32 -18.52 -3.32
CA ILE A 281 1.22 -17.82 -4.59
C ILE A 281 1.82 -18.73 -5.67
N PRO A 282 1.03 -19.67 -6.21
CA PRO A 282 1.50 -20.64 -7.19
C PRO A 282 1.83 -19.97 -8.51
N GLU A 283 2.74 -20.58 -9.26
CA GLU A 283 2.93 -20.28 -10.67
C GLU A 283 1.71 -20.81 -11.45
N PRO A 284 0.89 -19.93 -12.01
CA PRO A 284 -0.36 -20.33 -12.62
C PRO A 284 -0.12 -21.06 -13.95
N GLU A 285 -1.06 -21.94 -14.34
CA GLU A 285 -1.08 -22.57 -15.68
C GLU A 285 -1.58 -21.58 -16.73
N GLY A 286 -0.87 -21.44 -17.86
CA GLY A 286 -1.22 -20.47 -18.90
C GLY A 286 0.00 -19.78 -19.52
N PRO A 287 -0.19 -18.56 -20.10
CA PRO A 287 0.89 -17.72 -20.60
C PRO A 287 2.04 -17.58 -19.58
N PRO A 288 3.28 -17.35 -20.01
CA PRO A 288 4.42 -17.42 -19.08
C PRO A 288 4.44 -16.25 -18.09
N VAL A 289 3.96 -15.08 -18.49
CA VAL A 289 3.98 -13.88 -17.66
C VAL A 289 2.62 -13.62 -17.03
N TRP A 290 2.59 -13.54 -15.70
CA TRP A 290 1.40 -13.24 -14.93
C TRP A 290 1.60 -12.05 -14.00
N HIS A 291 0.48 -11.46 -13.61
CA HIS A 291 0.39 -10.38 -12.63
C HIS A 291 -0.66 -10.72 -11.58
N ALA A 292 -0.33 -10.50 -10.32
CA ALA A 292 -1.28 -10.54 -9.22
C ALA A 292 -1.18 -9.27 -8.37
N ARG A 293 -2.33 -8.75 -7.93
CA ARG A 293 -2.43 -7.67 -6.94
C ARG A 293 -3.17 -8.18 -5.72
N TYR A 294 -2.54 -8.00 -4.58
CA TYR A 294 -3.09 -8.32 -3.28
C TYR A 294 -3.30 -7.04 -2.47
N GLN A 295 -4.41 -6.96 -1.75
CA GLN A 295 -4.58 -5.98 -0.70
C GLN A 295 -4.09 -6.55 0.63
N THR A 296 -3.31 -5.76 1.35
CA THR A 296 -2.79 -6.10 2.67
C THR A 296 -2.74 -4.86 3.57
N ILE A 297 -2.30 -5.03 4.81
CA ILE A 297 -2.13 -3.99 5.81
C ILE A 297 -0.73 -4.13 6.42
N TRP A 298 -0.04 -3.01 6.66
CA TRP A 298 1.26 -3.02 7.29
C TRP A 298 1.39 -1.95 8.37
N TYR A 299 2.11 -2.28 9.43
CA TYR A 299 2.40 -1.40 10.56
C TYR A 299 3.86 -0.98 10.53
N PHE A 300 4.10 0.32 10.44
CA PHE A 300 5.45 0.88 10.34
C PHE A 300 6.10 1.10 11.70
N ASN A 301 7.41 1.33 11.68
CA ASN A 301 8.25 1.58 12.85
C ASN A 301 7.80 2.77 13.71
N ASN A 302 7.11 3.73 13.11
CA ASN A 302 6.56 4.93 13.76
C ASN A 302 5.12 4.71 14.27
N ARG A 303 4.65 3.45 14.34
CA ARG A 303 3.30 3.04 14.78
C ARG A 303 2.16 3.50 13.86
N THR A 304 2.48 4.07 12.69
CA THR A 304 1.47 4.29 11.66
C THR A 304 1.10 2.98 10.99
N VAL A 305 -0.08 2.96 10.37
CA VAL A 305 -0.60 1.81 9.64
C VAL A 305 -1.00 2.26 8.25
N ALA A 306 -0.65 1.48 7.24
CA ALA A 306 -1.11 1.71 5.88
C ALA A 306 -1.81 0.47 5.31
N PRO A 307 -2.97 0.65 4.68
CA PRO A 307 -3.45 -0.31 3.70
C PRO A 307 -2.56 -0.25 2.44
N LEU A 308 -2.09 -1.40 1.98
CA LEU A 308 -1.17 -1.53 0.86
C LEU A 308 -1.75 -2.40 -0.26
N TYR A 309 -1.31 -2.12 -1.49
CA TYR A 309 -1.27 -3.09 -2.56
C TYR A 309 0.12 -3.72 -2.63
N ALA A 310 0.15 -5.05 -2.55
CA ALA A 310 1.30 -5.88 -2.84
C ALA A 310 1.12 -6.51 -4.22
N GLU A 311 1.97 -6.16 -5.17
CA GLU A 311 1.85 -6.58 -6.56
C GLU A 311 3.07 -7.35 -7.05
N ILE A 312 2.80 -8.44 -7.76
CA ILE A 312 3.81 -9.34 -8.29
C ILE A 312 3.58 -9.46 -9.80
N TRP A 313 4.64 -9.23 -10.58
CA TRP A 313 4.74 -9.69 -11.96
C TRP A 313 5.86 -10.71 -11.99
N HIS A 314 5.60 -11.86 -12.60
CA HIS A 314 6.58 -12.93 -12.67
C HIS A 314 6.49 -13.62 -14.02
N ASP A 315 7.65 -13.96 -14.56
CA ASP A 315 7.77 -14.75 -15.77
C ASP A 315 8.18 -16.18 -15.43
N ARG A 316 7.29 -17.14 -15.69
CA ARG A 316 7.54 -18.56 -15.45
C ARG A 316 8.69 -19.09 -16.30
N ASP A 317 8.82 -18.63 -17.54
CA ASP A 317 9.82 -19.17 -18.47
C ASP A 317 11.20 -18.54 -18.24
N ASN A 318 11.24 -17.38 -17.57
CA ASN A 318 12.45 -16.77 -17.05
C ASN A 318 12.21 -16.29 -15.61
N PRO A 319 12.37 -17.16 -14.59
CA PRO A 319 12.09 -16.83 -13.19
C PRO A 319 12.92 -15.67 -12.64
N ALA A 320 14.06 -15.34 -13.27
CA ALA A 320 14.84 -14.17 -12.92
C ALA A 320 14.14 -12.85 -13.30
N ARG A 321 13.25 -12.87 -14.31
CA ARG A 321 12.45 -11.71 -14.72
C ARG A 321 11.21 -11.58 -13.85
N HIS A 322 11.28 -10.66 -12.90
CA HIS A 322 10.24 -10.44 -11.91
C HIS A 322 10.10 -8.97 -11.52
N ARG A 323 8.95 -8.59 -10.99
CA ARG A 323 8.71 -7.29 -10.37
C ARG A 323 7.89 -7.46 -9.10
N LEU A 324 8.38 -6.92 -8.01
CA LEU A 324 7.67 -6.80 -6.74
C LEU A 324 7.43 -5.31 -6.45
N GLN A 325 6.23 -4.96 -6.02
CA GLN A 325 5.89 -3.59 -5.68
C GLN A 325 4.94 -3.52 -4.48
N LEU A 326 5.31 -2.73 -3.48
CA LEU A 326 4.44 -2.33 -2.37
C LEU A 326 4.09 -0.85 -2.53
N ARG A 327 2.80 -0.53 -2.58
CA ARG A 327 2.32 0.85 -2.65
C ARG A 327 1.08 1.06 -1.79
N HIS A 328 0.80 2.31 -1.43
CA HIS A 328 -0.45 2.64 -0.75
C HIS A 328 -1.67 2.34 -1.66
N ILE A 329 -2.80 1.92 -1.09
CA ILE A 329 -4.01 1.62 -1.88
C ILE A 329 -4.59 2.84 -2.60
N GLU A 330 -4.32 4.05 -2.10
CA GLU A 330 -4.75 5.32 -2.72
C GLU A 330 -3.81 5.76 -3.85
N GLY A 331 -2.76 4.97 -4.14
CA GLY A 331 -1.75 5.28 -5.16
C GLY A 331 -0.53 5.98 -4.59
N GLY A 332 0.27 6.60 -5.47
CA GLY A 332 1.53 7.27 -5.13
C GLY A 332 2.78 6.48 -5.49
N ALA A 333 3.93 6.96 -5.00
CA ALA A 333 5.21 6.27 -5.14
C ALA A 333 5.21 4.97 -4.30
N PRO A 334 5.91 3.93 -4.75
CA PRO A 334 6.01 2.69 -3.99
C PRO A 334 6.80 2.89 -2.69
N TYR A 335 6.35 2.22 -1.63
CA TYR A 335 7.13 2.03 -0.40
C TYR A 335 8.32 1.10 -0.64
N GLU A 336 8.13 0.10 -1.50
CA GLU A 336 9.17 -0.83 -1.93
C GLU A 336 8.95 -1.20 -3.39
N PHE A 337 10.04 -1.28 -4.14
CA PHE A 337 10.07 -1.69 -5.53
C PHE A 337 11.29 -2.57 -5.77
N GLN A 338 11.08 -3.71 -6.42
CA GLN A 338 12.15 -4.58 -6.90
C GLN A 338 11.84 -5.02 -8.32
N LEU A 339 12.82 -4.96 -9.21
CA LEU A 339 12.70 -5.40 -10.60
C LEU A 339 13.96 -6.14 -11.02
N GLY A 340 13.85 -7.43 -11.29
CA GLY A 340 14.84 -8.20 -12.03
C GLY A 340 14.51 -8.18 -13.52
N ASP A 341 15.48 -7.79 -14.36
CA ASP A 341 15.31 -7.82 -15.81
C ASP A 341 15.39 -9.23 -16.41
N GLY A 342 15.82 -10.20 -15.60
CA GLY A 342 16.01 -11.60 -15.95
C GLY A 342 17.24 -11.88 -16.80
N LEU A 343 18.14 -10.91 -16.91
CA LEU A 343 19.35 -11.01 -17.72
C LEU A 343 20.60 -10.66 -16.91
N ARG A 344 20.67 -9.45 -16.37
CA ARG A 344 21.88 -8.94 -15.73
C ARG A 344 21.67 -7.83 -14.71
N ARG A 345 20.47 -7.26 -14.58
CA ARG A 345 20.24 -6.11 -13.70
C ARG A 345 19.09 -6.33 -12.74
N LEU A 346 19.37 -5.99 -11.48
CA LEU A 346 18.38 -5.80 -10.44
C LEU A 346 18.25 -4.31 -10.12
N TYR A 347 17.02 -3.82 -10.07
CA TYR A 347 16.67 -2.50 -9.58
C TYR A 347 15.93 -2.67 -8.26
N TYR A 348 16.37 -1.98 -7.21
CA TYR A 348 15.69 -2.00 -5.91
C TYR A 348 15.52 -0.57 -5.38
N ALA A 349 14.32 -0.24 -4.94
CA ALA A 349 14.07 1.04 -4.27
C ALA A 349 13.21 0.87 -3.03
N ILE A 350 13.50 1.66 -2.01
CA ILE A 350 12.74 1.66 -0.75
C ILE A 350 12.60 3.06 -0.17
N ASP A 351 11.39 3.39 0.27
CA ASP A 351 11.06 4.64 0.94
C ASP A 351 11.50 4.63 2.42
N GLY A 352 11.97 5.77 2.93
CA GLY A 352 12.45 5.89 4.30
C GLY A 352 11.40 5.62 5.38
N ALA A 353 10.09 5.69 5.08
CA ALA A 353 9.05 5.29 6.03
C ALA A 353 8.99 3.76 6.19
N TYR A 354 9.27 3.01 5.13
CA TYR A 354 9.21 1.54 5.14
C TYR A 354 10.55 0.89 5.47
N ALA A 355 11.66 1.52 5.09
CA ALA A 355 13.00 0.96 5.23
C ALA A 355 13.38 0.49 6.65
N PRO A 356 12.96 1.17 7.74
CA PRO A 356 13.17 0.67 9.09
C PRO A 356 12.46 -0.65 9.43
N SER A 357 11.45 -1.07 8.64
CA SER A 357 10.83 -2.40 8.77
C SER A 357 11.77 -3.53 8.34
N LEU A 358 12.77 -3.19 7.52
CA LEU A 358 13.71 -4.15 6.96
C LEU A 358 15.12 -4.00 7.52
N TYR A 359 15.57 -2.77 7.76
CA TYR A 359 16.94 -2.45 8.13
C TYR A 359 17.07 -1.87 9.55
N GLY A 360 16.01 -1.89 10.36
CA GLY A 360 16.03 -1.34 11.71
C GLY A 360 16.46 0.13 11.74
N ASP A 361 17.33 0.48 12.69
CA ASP A 361 17.88 1.83 12.87
C ASP A 361 19.24 2.06 12.16
N LEU A 362 19.61 1.18 11.21
CA LEU A 362 20.82 1.36 10.41
C LEU A 362 20.78 2.69 9.63
N PRO A 363 21.92 3.38 9.47
CA PRO A 363 22.02 4.64 8.72
C PRO A 363 21.97 4.45 7.20
N ILE A 364 20.91 3.83 6.70
CA ILE A 364 20.60 3.78 5.27
C ILE A 364 20.24 5.19 4.73
N ARG A 365 20.33 5.40 3.42
CA ARG A 365 20.17 6.75 2.82
C ARG A 365 18.72 7.08 2.50
N ALA A 366 17.81 6.10 2.53
CA ALA A 366 16.40 6.30 2.28
C ALA A 366 15.79 7.26 3.31
N LEU A 367 15.17 8.34 2.83
CA LEU A 367 14.43 9.30 3.64
C LEU A 367 12.93 9.26 3.27
N PRO A 368 12.02 9.68 4.16
CA PRO A 368 10.60 9.72 3.84
C PRO A 368 10.32 10.60 2.62
N ASN A 369 9.67 10.05 1.59
CA ASN A 369 9.41 10.65 0.28
C ASN A 369 10.62 10.84 -0.63
N GLU A 370 11.80 10.39 -0.20
CA GLU A 370 13.07 10.40 -0.94
C GLU A 370 13.65 8.98 -0.89
N PRO A 371 13.08 8.04 -1.67
CA PRO A 371 13.48 6.64 -1.60
C PRO A 371 14.93 6.45 -2.02
N GLU A 372 15.63 5.50 -1.42
CA GLU A 372 16.94 5.09 -1.93
C GLU A 372 16.74 4.10 -3.08
N LEU A 373 17.30 4.41 -4.25
CA LEU A 373 17.29 3.55 -5.44
C LEU A 373 18.70 2.99 -5.68
N VAL A 374 18.79 1.66 -5.75
CA VAL A 374 19.98 0.86 -6.05
C VAL A 374 19.78 0.15 -7.39
N VAL A 375 20.86 0.14 -8.18
CA VAL A 375 20.96 -0.63 -9.44
C VAL A 375 22.19 -1.51 -9.32
N ALA A 376 22.02 -2.82 -9.45
CA ALA A 376 23.07 -3.82 -9.32
C ALA A 376 23.16 -4.69 -10.57
N ASP A 377 24.38 -5.08 -10.95
CA ASP A 377 24.62 -6.10 -11.97
C ASP A 377 24.56 -7.46 -11.24
N LEU A 378 23.47 -8.19 -11.46
CA LEU A 378 23.21 -9.52 -10.88
C LEU A 378 22.86 -10.49 -12.00
N ASP A 379 23.48 -11.66 -11.99
CA ASP A 379 23.13 -12.72 -12.93
C ASP A 379 21.71 -13.27 -12.68
N PRO A 380 21.14 -14.07 -13.60
CA PRO A 380 19.78 -14.59 -13.43
C PRO A 380 19.59 -15.44 -12.16
N THR A 381 20.63 -16.12 -11.68
CA THR A 381 20.57 -16.93 -10.46
C THR A 381 20.52 -16.04 -9.22
N GLU A 382 21.36 -15.01 -9.16
CA GLU A 382 21.36 -14.02 -8.08
C GLU A 382 20.05 -13.22 -8.03
N GLN A 383 19.46 -12.88 -9.19
CA GLN A 383 18.15 -12.23 -9.25
C GLN A 383 17.03 -13.12 -8.68
N GLN A 384 17.09 -14.43 -8.90
CA GLN A 384 16.13 -15.37 -8.29
C GLN A 384 16.34 -15.45 -6.79
N VAL A 385 17.58 -15.49 -6.31
CA VAL A 385 17.89 -15.45 -4.87
C VAL A 385 17.30 -14.18 -4.23
N ALA A 386 17.50 -13.01 -4.86
CA ALA A 386 16.91 -11.75 -4.39
C ALA A 386 15.37 -11.80 -4.36
N PHE A 387 14.73 -12.36 -5.39
CA PHE A 387 13.27 -12.54 -5.44
C PHE A 387 12.76 -13.41 -4.29
N HIS A 388 13.37 -14.58 -4.08
CA HIS A 388 12.97 -15.50 -3.03
C HIS A 388 13.19 -14.91 -1.63
N ALA A 389 14.35 -14.29 -1.37
CA ALA A 389 14.64 -13.64 -0.11
C ALA A 389 13.64 -12.51 0.22
N ARG A 390 13.22 -11.75 -0.80
CA ARG A 390 12.24 -10.68 -0.61
C ARG A 390 10.86 -11.20 -0.22
N ARG A 391 10.49 -12.38 -0.71
CA ARG A 391 9.21 -13.04 -0.39
C ARG A 391 9.13 -13.61 1.02
N THR A 392 10.24 -13.73 1.75
CA THR A 392 10.25 -14.25 3.13
C THR A 392 10.22 -13.15 4.20
N THR A 393 10.13 -11.87 3.81
CA THR A 393 10.24 -10.74 4.74
C THR A 393 9.24 -9.62 4.45
N GLY A 394 8.80 -8.90 5.49
CA GLY A 394 7.81 -7.81 5.36
C GLY A 394 6.39 -8.33 5.05
N PRO A 395 5.52 -7.56 4.38
CA PRO A 395 4.18 -8.00 4.01
C PRO A 395 4.16 -9.29 3.16
N TRP A 396 5.24 -9.56 2.42
CA TRP A 396 5.33 -10.74 1.57
C TRP A 396 5.34 -12.06 2.34
N SER A 397 5.77 -12.05 3.61
CA SER A 397 5.85 -13.26 4.45
C SER A 397 4.52 -13.61 5.14
N ILE A 398 3.49 -12.77 5.04
CA ILE A 398 2.20 -12.96 5.73
C ILE A 398 1.59 -14.31 5.38
N VAL A 399 1.46 -14.61 4.09
CA VAL A 399 0.82 -15.86 3.62
C VAL A 399 1.63 -17.10 3.98
N PRO A 400 2.94 -17.18 3.67
CA PRO A 400 3.77 -18.31 4.11
C PRO A 400 3.69 -18.56 5.63
N ASN A 401 3.71 -17.50 6.45
CA ASN A 401 3.63 -17.64 7.90
C ASN A 401 2.32 -18.28 8.36
N TYR A 402 1.17 -17.86 7.82
CA TYR A 402 -0.10 -18.51 8.15
C TYR A 402 -0.17 -19.95 7.64
N LEU A 403 0.40 -20.24 6.47
CA LEU A 403 0.40 -21.59 5.92
C LEU A 403 1.24 -22.55 6.79
N HIS A 404 2.40 -22.11 7.28
CA HIS A 404 3.20 -22.89 8.22
C HIS A 404 2.47 -23.13 9.54
N GLN A 405 1.78 -22.11 10.07
CA GLN A 405 0.95 -22.28 11.26
C GLN A 405 -0.23 -23.24 11.01
N ALA A 406 -0.90 -23.14 9.87
CA ALA A 406 -1.99 -24.03 9.50
C ALA A 406 -1.53 -25.48 9.40
N ALA A 407 -0.34 -25.73 8.85
CA ALA A 407 0.24 -27.07 8.73
C ALA A 407 0.57 -27.70 10.09
N ALA A 408 0.93 -26.87 11.07
CA ALA A 408 1.22 -27.30 12.44
C ALA A 408 0.00 -27.28 13.38
N ALA A 409 -1.15 -26.77 12.92
CA ALA A 409 -2.29 -26.52 13.79
C ALA A 409 -3.06 -27.82 14.13
N PRO A 410 -3.20 -28.17 15.42
CA PRO A 410 -3.94 -29.36 15.83
C PRO A 410 -5.45 -29.23 15.60
N ASP A 411 -5.95 -28.00 15.44
CA ASP A 411 -7.35 -27.67 15.21
C ASP A 411 -7.66 -27.25 13.77
N LEU A 412 -6.79 -27.63 12.82
CA LEU A 412 -7.01 -27.39 11.39
C LEU A 412 -8.31 -28.05 10.92
N ARG A 413 -9.21 -27.23 10.38
CA ARG A 413 -10.53 -27.66 9.92
C ARG A 413 -10.79 -27.18 8.50
N LEU A 414 -11.49 -28.00 7.73
CA LEU A 414 -12.11 -27.61 6.47
C LEU A 414 -13.55 -27.18 6.75
N LEU A 415 -13.87 -25.90 6.58
CA LEU A 415 -15.20 -25.37 6.86
C LEU A 415 -16.17 -25.53 5.69
N GLY A 416 -15.65 -25.63 4.47
CA GLY A 416 -16.44 -25.81 3.27
C GLY A 416 -15.84 -25.11 2.06
N ARG A 417 -16.65 -24.98 1.02
CA ARG A 417 -16.28 -24.33 -0.25
C ARG A 417 -17.07 -23.05 -0.41
N GLN A 418 -16.40 -22.01 -0.87
CA GLN A 418 -17.00 -20.73 -1.19
C GLN A 418 -16.44 -20.19 -2.50
N ARG A 419 -17.29 -19.51 -3.27
CA ARG A 419 -16.83 -18.74 -4.43
C ARG A 419 -16.31 -17.38 -3.96
N ILE A 420 -15.06 -17.07 -4.30
CA ILE A 420 -14.40 -15.78 -4.02
C ILE A 420 -14.04 -15.15 -5.36
N GLY A 421 -14.78 -14.11 -5.73
CA GLY A 421 -14.74 -13.56 -7.09
C GLY A 421 -15.16 -14.61 -8.13
N GLU A 422 -14.29 -14.86 -9.10
CA GLU A 422 -14.51 -15.88 -10.14
C GLU A 422 -13.97 -17.27 -9.79
N ARG A 423 -13.24 -17.40 -8.68
CA ARG A 423 -12.59 -18.66 -8.29
C ARG A 423 -13.38 -19.38 -7.19
N LEU A 424 -13.37 -20.70 -7.25
CA LEU A 424 -13.84 -21.55 -6.16
C LEU A 424 -12.68 -21.81 -5.20
N ALA A 425 -12.92 -21.63 -3.90
CA ALA A 425 -11.92 -21.86 -2.87
C ALA A 425 -12.49 -22.65 -1.70
N TYR A 426 -11.62 -23.42 -1.07
CA TYR A 426 -11.88 -24.06 0.20
C TYR A 426 -11.50 -23.13 1.34
N ILE A 427 -12.35 -23.06 2.35
CA ILE A 427 -12.09 -22.30 3.56
C ILE A 427 -11.50 -23.23 4.60
N VAL A 428 -10.21 -23.05 4.90
CA VAL A 428 -9.55 -23.69 6.03
C VAL A 428 -9.58 -22.76 7.23
N SER A 429 -9.78 -23.32 8.41
CA SER A 429 -9.79 -22.62 9.69
C SER A 429 -8.83 -23.26 10.66
N PHE A 430 -8.09 -22.44 11.41
CA PHE A 430 -7.20 -22.89 12.47
C PHE A 430 -6.97 -21.75 13.46
N ARG A 431 -6.46 -22.05 14.64
CA ARG A 431 -6.04 -21.03 15.60
C ARG A 431 -4.55 -20.75 15.44
N GLY A 432 -4.19 -19.47 15.37
CA GLY A 432 -2.81 -19.05 15.13
C GLY A 432 -2.47 -17.67 15.68
N ILE A 433 -1.23 -17.26 15.48
CA ILE A 433 -0.70 -15.94 15.82
C ILE A 433 -0.63 -15.10 14.54
N SER A 434 -1.11 -13.86 14.62
CA SER A 434 -1.15 -12.92 13.51
C SER A 434 0.26 -12.44 13.10
N PRO A 435 0.76 -12.72 11.89
CA PRO A 435 2.07 -12.25 11.42
C PRO A 435 2.20 -10.73 11.30
N VAL A 436 1.08 -10.00 11.35
CA VAL A 436 1.06 -8.52 11.32
C VAL A 436 0.87 -7.90 12.70
N ASP A 437 0.76 -8.71 13.74
CA ASP A 437 0.60 -8.26 15.13
C ASP A 437 1.90 -8.40 15.93
N LEU A 438 1.80 -8.30 17.25
CA LEU A 438 2.91 -8.46 18.19
C LEU A 438 3.57 -9.85 18.11
N PRO A 439 4.81 -10.02 18.61
CA PRO A 439 5.48 -11.31 18.72
C PRO A 439 4.65 -12.39 19.44
N PRO A 440 4.92 -13.70 19.22
CA PRO A 440 4.01 -14.77 19.63
C PRO A 440 3.77 -14.89 21.13
N ASP A 441 4.77 -14.53 21.94
CA ASP A 441 4.71 -14.53 23.40
C ASP A 441 4.00 -13.31 24.00
N GLU A 442 3.71 -12.29 23.18
CA GLU A 442 2.97 -11.08 23.58
C GLU A 442 1.59 -10.98 22.88
N ALA A 443 1.35 -11.82 21.87
CA ALA A 443 0.15 -11.78 21.05
C ALA A 443 -0.94 -12.74 21.54
N GLU A 444 -2.19 -12.30 21.48
CA GLU A 444 -3.33 -13.19 21.66
C GLU A 444 -3.58 -14.02 20.38
N PRO A 445 -3.88 -15.32 20.52
CA PRO A 445 -4.18 -16.16 19.38
C PRO A 445 -5.53 -15.80 18.75
N VAL A 446 -5.54 -15.71 17.42
CA VAL A 446 -6.72 -15.40 16.60
C VAL A 446 -7.22 -16.65 15.89
N THR A 447 -8.51 -16.67 15.56
CA THR A 447 -9.02 -17.68 14.61
C THR A 447 -8.75 -17.18 13.20
N VAL A 448 -8.07 -17.97 12.39
CA VAL A 448 -7.72 -17.62 11.02
C VAL A 448 -8.64 -18.37 10.07
N LEU A 449 -9.26 -17.64 9.15
CA LEU A 449 -9.99 -18.18 8.00
C LEU A 449 -9.17 -17.91 6.74
N MET A 450 -8.65 -18.96 6.12
CA MET A 450 -7.86 -18.87 4.91
C MET A 450 -8.62 -19.53 3.75
N ALA A 451 -8.74 -18.80 2.64
CA ALA A 451 -9.35 -19.32 1.43
C ALA A 451 -8.27 -19.78 0.45
N ILE A 452 -8.25 -21.07 0.13
CA ILE A 452 -7.26 -21.70 -0.74
C ILE A 452 -7.96 -22.21 -2.00
N GLY A 453 -7.43 -21.82 -3.17
CA GLY A 453 -7.86 -22.31 -4.47
C GLY A 453 -7.72 -23.83 -4.56
N GLU A 454 -8.76 -24.49 -5.05
CA GLU A 454 -8.82 -25.96 -5.14
C GLU A 454 -7.75 -26.55 -6.06
N GLN A 455 -7.51 -25.89 -7.21
CA GLN A 455 -6.69 -26.45 -8.27
C GLN A 455 -5.20 -26.20 -8.02
N ASP A 456 -4.85 -24.95 -7.74
CA ASP A 456 -3.47 -24.44 -7.74
C ASP A 456 -2.90 -24.19 -6.34
N GLY A 457 -3.71 -24.32 -5.27
CA GLY A 457 -3.27 -23.98 -3.91
C GLY A 457 -3.08 -22.48 -3.68
N HIS A 458 -3.62 -21.63 -4.54
CA HIS A 458 -3.51 -20.17 -4.41
C HIS A 458 -4.29 -19.66 -3.20
N VAL A 459 -3.61 -18.98 -2.28
CA VAL A 459 -4.27 -18.30 -1.16
C VAL A 459 -4.96 -17.02 -1.66
N LEU A 460 -6.28 -17.06 -1.76
CA LEU A 460 -7.09 -15.96 -2.28
C LEU A 460 -7.39 -14.90 -1.21
N SER A 461 -7.53 -15.32 0.05
CA SER A 461 -7.73 -14.38 1.15
C SER A 461 -7.39 -14.99 2.50
N VAL A 462 -6.93 -14.16 3.43
CA VAL A 462 -6.76 -14.50 4.83
C VAL A 462 -7.52 -13.47 5.66
N THR A 463 -8.45 -13.97 6.48
CA THR A 463 -9.25 -13.18 7.42
C THR A 463 -9.00 -13.67 8.82
N GLU A 464 -8.76 -12.75 9.75
CA GLU A 464 -8.65 -13.03 11.17
C GLU A 464 -9.96 -12.70 11.87
N LEU A 465 -10.36 -13.54 12.80
CA LEU A 465 -11.43 -13.29 13.75
C LEU A 465 -10.80 -13.06 15.12
N ILE A 466 -10.93 -11.83 15.61
CA ILE A 466 -10.34 -11.34 16.86
C ILE A 466 -11.43 -11.30 17.91
N GLY A 467 -11.20 -11.99 19.03
CA GLY A 467 -12.14 -12.13 20.13
C GLY A 467 -12.42 -13.60 20.47
N PRO A 468 -12.98 -13.88 21.66
CA PRO A 468 -13.19 -15.24 22.14
C PRO A 468 -14.16 -16.02 21.23
N PRO A 469 -13.94 -17.34 21.02
CA PRO A 469 -14.89 -18.18 20.32
C PRO A 469 -16.27 -18.16 21.01
N GLY A 470 -17.34 -17.95 20.24
CA GLY A 470 -18.71 -17.86 20.77
C GLY A 470 -19.10 -16.50 21.36
N GLY A 471 -18.20 -15.51 21.35
CA GLY A 471 -18.48 -14.11 21.70
C GLY A 471 -18.53 -13.18 20.49
N THR A 472 -18.58 -11.87 20.75
CA THR A 472 -18.46 -10.86 19.69
C THR A 472 -17.04 -10.91 19.11
N GLN A 473 -16.93 -11.30 17.85
CA GLN A 473 -15.66 -11.31 17.11
C GLN A 473 -15.62 -10.16 16.11
N THR A 474 -14.47 -9.49 16.04
CA THR A 474 -14.18 -8.50 15.00
C THR A 474 -13.38 -9.17 13.89
N SER A 475 -13.67 -8.86 12.63
CA SER A 475 -12.96 -9.44 11.49
C SER A 475 -11.95 -8.45 10.90
N ARG A 476 -10.76 -8.95 10.56
CA ARG A 476 -9.68 -8.19 9.91
C ARG A 476 -9.17 -8.96 8.70
N VAL A 477 -9.23 -8.36 7.51
CA VAL A 477 -8.65 -8.94 6.30
C VAL A 477 -7.19 -8.49 6.21
N VAL A 478 -6.26 -9.44 6.26
CA VAL A 478 -4.81 -9.18 6.26
C VAL A 478 -4.17 -9.48 4.90
N TRP A 479 -4.83 -10.30 4.08
CA TRP A 479 -4.41 -10.62 2.73
C TRP A 479 -5.64 -10.90 1.86
N ARG A 480 -5.68 -10.34 0.64
CA ARG A 480 -6.77 -10.61 -0.31
C ARG A 480 -6.30 -10.39 -1.73
N LEU A 481 -6.47 -11.38 -2.60
CA LEU A 481 -6.32 -11.24 -4.04
C LEU A 481 -7.42 -10.31 -4.58
N VAL A 482 -7.02 -9.25 -5.26
CA VAL A 482 -7.91 -8.25 -5.86
C VAL A 482 -7.92 -8.36 -7.38
N GLU A 483 -6.77 -8.66 -7.96
CA GLU A 483 -6.59 -8.73 -9.41
C GLU A 483 -5.61 -9.84 -9.75
N PHE A 484 -5.90 -10.58 -10.82
CA PHE A 484 -5.03 -11.60 -11.36
C PHE A 484 -5.18 -11.62 -12.88
N ASN A 485 -4.10 -11.39 -13.61
CA ASN A 485 -4.11 -11.25 -15.06
C ASN A 485 -2.91 -11.93 -15.71
N TRP A 486 -3.08 -12.29 -16.97
CA TRP A 486 -2.00 -12.73 -17.85
C TRP A 486 -1.52 -11.58 -18.73
N LEU A 487 -0.20 -11.47 -18.90
CA LEU A 487 0.41 -10.54 -19.84
C LEU A 487 0.74 -11.32 -21.10
N VAL A 488 -0.03 -11.07 -22.16
CA VAL A 488 -0.01 -11.88 -23.38
C VAL A 488 0.67 -11.19 -24.55
N SER A 489 0.78 -9.86 -24.53
CA SER A 489 1.46 -9.12 -25.59
C SER A 489 2.89 -8.73 -25.20
N GLY A 490 3.79 -8.69 -26.18
CA GLY A 490 5.16 -8.23 -25.96
C GLY A 490 5.24 -6.79 -25.44
N GLU A 491 4.26 -5.94 -25.79
CA GLU A 491 4.14 -4.58 -25.23
C GLU A 491 3.80 -4.60 -23.74
N GLN A 492 2.80 -5.41 -23.32
CA GLN A 492 2.46 -5.58 -21.91
C GLN A 492 3.66 -6.08 -21.10
N ILE A 493 4.35 -7.10 -21.61
CA ILE A 493 5.53 -7.67 -20.94
C ILE A 493 6.64 -6.62 -20.82
N ARG A 494 6.93 -5.89 -21.90
CA ARG A 494 7.91 -4.81 -21.89
C ARG A 494 7.51 -3.69 -20.91
N ASP A 495 6.25 -3.29 -20.89
CA ASP A 495 5.73 -2.28 -19.98
C ASP A 495 5.77 -2.75 -18.52
N ALA A 496 5.75 -4.06 -18.27
CA ALA A 496 5.85 -4.62 -16.93
C ALA A 496 7.30 -4.73 -16.41
N PHE A 497 8.29 -4.94 -17.29
CA PHE A 497 9.67 -5.23 -16.87
C PHE A 497 10.71 -4.19 -17.31
N THR A 498 10.32 -3.10 -17.96
CA THR A 498 11.25 -2.02 -18.30
C THR A 498 11.30 -0.97 -17.20
N PHE A 499 12.43 -0.83 -16.51
CA PHE A 499 12.61 0.11 -15.39
C PHE A 499 12.05 1.52 -15.68
N VAL A 500 12.44 2.12 -16.80
CA VAL A 500 12.03 3.49 -17.21
C VAL A 500 10.50 3.64 -17.34
N ARG A 501 9.78 2.55 -17.60
CA ARG A 501 8.31 2.56 -17.75
C ARG A 501 7.57 2.35 -16.45
N VAL A 502 8.20 1.67 -15.50
CA VAL A 502 7.55 1.18 -14.28
C VAL A 502 7.92 1.99 -13.05
N TRP A 503 9.08 2.63 -13.07
CA TRP A 503 9.52 3.50 -12.00
C TRP A 503 8.79 4.85 -12.09
N ASN A 504 7.90 5.08 -11.13
CA ASN A 504 7.17 6.33 -10.95
C ASN A 504 7.64 7.11 -9.71
N GLY A 505 8.71 6.65 -9.04
CA GLY A 505 9.23 7.26 -7.82
C GLY A 505 10.11 8.47 -8.10
N ARG A 506 10.30 9.30 -7.07
CA ARG A 506 10.98 10.61 -7.17
C ARG A 506 12.51 10.54 -7.09
N ALA A 507 13.08 9.36 -6.84
CA ALA A 507 14.53 9.22 -6.69
C ALA A 507 15.22 9.00 -8.03
N GLU A 508 16.32 9.72 -8.23
CA GLU A 508 17.33 9.41 -9.23
C GLU A 508 18.22 8.29 -8.70
N ALA A 509 18.65 7.37 -9.56
CA ALA A 509 19.59 6.32 -9.15
C ALA A 509 20.82 6.99 -8.52
N THR A 510 21.23 6.58 -7.32
CA THR A 510 22.38 7.21 -6.64
C THR A 510 23.62 6.98 -7.50
N SER A 511 23.99 7.99 -8.28
CA SER A 511 24.96 7.94 -9.38
C SER A 511 24.60 6.89 -10.45
N GLY A 512 24.70 7.24 -11.74
CA GLY A 512 24.47 6.29 -12.86
C GLY A 512 25.45 5.11 -12.94
N SER A 513 26.16 4.78 -11.85
CA SER A 513 27.05 3.63 -11.72
C SER A 513 26.29 2.44 -11.13
N VAL A 514 26.40 1.30 -11.80
CA VAL A 514 25.97 0.02 -11.26
C VAL A 514 26.78 -0.29 -9.99
N GLN A 515 26.14 -0.87 -8.98
CA GLN A 515 26.70 -1.15 -7.68
C GLN A 515 26.84 -2.65 -7.45
N ASP A 516 27.95 -3.06 -6.87
CA ASP A 516 28.16 -4.45 -6.44
C ASP A 516 27.48 -4.66 -5.08
N LEU A 517 26.61 -5.66 -4.99
CA LEU A 517 25.96 -6.08 -3.74
C LEU A 517 26.83 -7.12 -3.03
N PHE A 518 26.80 -7.12 -1.70
CA PHE A 518 27.44 -8.20 -0.94
C PHE A 518 26.57 -9.47 -0.93
N ASP A 519 25.26 -9.28 -0.78
CA ASP A 519 24.27 -10.35 -0.70
C ASP A 519 22.99 -9.88 -1.43
N PRO A 520 22.50 -10.63 -2.45
CA PRO A 520 21.26 -10.31 -3.16
C PRO A 520 20.02 -10.22 -2.25
N ALA A 521 20.02 -10.87 -1.07
CA ALA A 521 18.94 -10.78 -0.09
C ALA A 521 18.85 -9.39 0.59
N TRP A 522 19.93 -8.61 0.54
CA TRP A 522 20.07 -7.33 1.22
C TRP A 522 20.45 -6.22 0.21
N PRO A 523 19.50 -5.78 -0.63
CA PRO A 523 19.80 -4.93 -1.79
C PRO A 523 20.24 -3.49 -1.47
N LEU A 524 20.24 -3.05 -0.20
CA LEU A 524 20.90 -1.80 0.22
C LEU A 524 22.34 -2.01 0.75
N VAL A 525 22.76 -3.26 0.96
CA VAL A 525 24.09 -3.61 1.49
C VAL A 525 25.05 -3.84 0.31
N ARG A 526 25.74 -2.76 -0.05
CA ARG A 526 26.78 -2.76 -1.10
C ARG A 526 28.02 -3.49 -0.60
N ALA A 527 28.76 -4.14 -1.50
CA ALA A 527 29.99 -4.85 -1.18
C ALA A 527 31.01 -3.97 -0.42
N GLY A 528 31.16 -2.70 -0.83
CA GLY A 528 32.04 -1.74 -0.16
C GLY A 528 31.60 -1.28 1.24
N TYR A 529 30.38 -1.61 1.66
CA TYR A 529 29.89 -1.34 3.02
C TYR A 529 30.22 -2.47 4.00
N VAL A 530 30.55 -3.66 3.50
CA VAL A 530 30.85 -4.80 4.37
C VAL A 530 32.32 -4.77 4.77
N VAL A 531 32.58 -4.94 6.07
CA VAL A 531 33.91 -5.04 6.63
C VAL A 531 34.13 -6.47 7.06
N LEU A 532 35.07 -7.17 6.42
CA LEU A 532 35.44 -8.52 6.81
C LEU A 532 36.36 -8.48 8.05
N PRO A 533 36.06 -9.26 9.11
CA PRO A 533 37.00 -9.43 10.20
C PRO A 533 38.32 -10.07 9.72
N ILE A 534 39.45 -9.44 10.03
CA ILE A 534 40.78 -10.04 9.81
C ILE A 534 41.22 -10.72 11.11
N LEU A 535 41.31 -12.05 11.08
CA LEU A 535 41.78 -12.84 12.22
C LEU A 535 43.31 -12.75 12.33
N SER A 536 43.83 -12.54 13.54
CA SER A 536 45.26 -12.81 13.85
C SER A 536 45.47 -14.32 14.09
N ASP A 537 46.73 -14.76 14.14
CA ASP A 537 47.16 -16.15 14.45
C ASP A 537 46.74 -16.71 15.84
N GLY A 538 45.71 -16.13 16.47
CA GLY A 538 45.12 -16.58 17.73
C GLY A 538 43.62 -16.30 17.88
N GLY A 539 42.86 -16.13 16.78
CA GLY A 539 41.40 -16.00 16.77
C GLY A 539 40.83 -14.63 17.17
N ASN A 540 41.67 -13.75 17.74
CA ASN A 540 41.28 -12.37 18.07
C ASN A 540 41.47 -11.42 16.86
N PRO A 541 40.66 -10.36 16.72
CA PRO A 541 40.86 -9.35 15.69
C PRO A 541 42.21 -8.65 15.88
N SER A 542 43.09 -8.68 14.87
CA SER A 542 44.37 -7.98 14.94
C SER A 542 44.16 -6.49 14.66
N PRO A 543 44.59 -5.56 15.54
CA PRO A 543 44.87 -4.20 15.10
C PRO A 543 46.13 -4.26 14.24
N SER A 544 45.99 -4.48 12.94
CA SER A 544 47.14 -4.58 12.03
C SER A 544 47.98 -3.30 12.10
N SER A 545 49.15 -3.41 12.72
CA SER A 545 50.19 -2.40 12.67
C SER A 545 50.88 -2.43 11.30
N GLY A 546 50.77 -1.33 10.55
CA GLY A 546 51.80 -0.92 9.60
C GLY A 546 51.51 -1.13 8.12
N GLN A 547 51.50 0.01 7.43
CA GLN A 547 51.87 0.24 6.02
C GLN A 547 50.89 -0.27 4.95
N ASN A 548 49.94 0.63 4.65
CA ASN A 548 48.99 0.69 3.52
C ASN A 548 47.57 0.23 3.84
N GLY A 549 46.87 1.04 4.66
CA GLY A 549 45.41 1.00 4.76
C GLY A 549 44.86 0.74 6.18
N SER A 550 44.81 1.79 7.01
CA SER A 550 43.72 2.18 7.94
C SER A 550 42.73 1.15 8.58
N PHE A 551 43.08 -0.10 8.90
CA PHE A 551 42.16 -1.01 9.61
C PHE A 551 42.26 -0.94 11.16
N GLY A 552 43.40 -0.55 11.72
CA GLY A 552 43.63 -0.53 13.17
C GLY A 552 42.78 0.46 13.99
N ASN A 553 42.08 1.40 13.35
CA ASN A 553 41.20 2.40 14.00
C ASN A 553 39.70 2.10 13.83
N VAL A 554 39.34 1.00 13.15
CA VAL A 554 37.94 0.70 12.80
C VAL A 554 37.20 0.04 13.96
N LEU A 555 37.90 -0.72 14.81
CA LEU A 555 37.31 -1.46 15.92
C LEU A 555 37.44 -0.68 17.24
N ARG A 556 36.33 -0.20 17.80
CA ARG A 556 36.27 0.57 19.07
C ARG A 556 35.50 -0.20 20.14
N ASP A 557 35.71 0.18 21.41
CA ASP A 557 34.98 -0.34 22.57
C ASP A 557 33.44 -0.22 22.44
N SER A 558 32.95 0.69 21.58
CA SER A 558 31.52 0.92 21.37
C SER A 558 30.83 -0.12 20.47
N GLN A 559 31.59 -0.95 19.76
CA GLN A 559 31.02 -1.96 18.87
C GLN A 559 30.79 -3.25 19.63
N ILE A 560 29.53 -3.57 19.85
CA ILE A 560 29.09 -4.67 20.69
C ILE A 560 28.32 -5.65 19.82
N ILE A 561 28.74 -6.91 19.82
CA ILE A 561 28.14 -8.00 19.05
C ILE A 561 27.87 -9.20 19.96
N PRO A 562 27.02 -10.16 19.54
CA PRO A 562 26.85 -11.42 20.27
C PRO A 562 28.19 -12.16 20.41
N ALA A 563 28.49 -12.65 21.61
CA ALA A 563 29.69 -13.46 21.84
C ALA A 563 29.65 -14.81 21.11
N ASP A 564 28.46 -15.38 20.98
CA ASP A 564 28.20 -16.64 20.28
C ASP A 564 27.22 -16.42 19.12
N PRO A 565 27.26 -17.26 18.06
CA PRO A 565 26.25 -17.30 17.02
C PRO A 565 24.82 -17.36 17.59
N PRO A 566 23.94 -16.40 17.29
CA PRO A 566 22.55 -16.49 17.72
C PRO A 566 21.88 -17.74 17.11
N PRO A 567 21.06 -18.50 17.86
CA PRO A 567 20.45 -19.72 17.34
C PRO A 567 19.61 -19.49 16.08
N GLY A 568 19.87 -20.28 15.03
CA GLY A 568 19.14 -20.22 13.75
C GLY A 568 19.65 -19.14 12.79
N ILE A 569 20.75 -18.46 13.11
CA ILE A 569 21.44 -17.56 12.18
C ILE A 569 22.46 -18.35 11.35
N GLU A 570 22.51 -18.04 10.06
CA GLU A 570 23.41 -18.70 9.10
C GLU A 570 24.42 -17.73 8.48
N HIS A 571 24.09 -16.44 8.44
CA HIS A 571 24.91 -15.41 7.81
C HIS A 571 25.01 -14.18 8.70
N ALA A 572 26.18 -13.52 8.69
CA ALA A 572 26.44 -12.30 9.42
C ALA A 572 27.27 -11.30 8.60
N MET A 573 27.05 -10.01 8.81
CA MET A 573 27.75 -8.93 8.12
C MET A 573 28.06 -7.80 9.10
N LEU A 574 29.30 -7.30 9.10
CA LEU A 574 29.66 -6.04 9.79
C LEU A 574 29.60 -4.90 8.79
N LEU A 575 28.96 -3.80 9.19
CA LEU A 575 28.57 -2.73 8.27
C LEU A 575 29.24 -1.39 8.60
N ARG A 576 29.73 -0.76 7.53
CA ARG A 576 30.17 0.63 7.47
C ARG A 576 29.39 1.34 6.35
N LEU A 577 28.14 1.68 6.64
CA LEU A 577 27.24 2.40 5.72
C LEU A 577 27.57 3.92 5.61
N GLN A 578 27.90 4.58 6.72
CA GLN A 578 28.26 5.99 6.79
C GLN A 578 29.48 6.24 7.70
N GLY A 579 30.34 7.17 7.27
CA GLY A 579 31.50 7.61 8.04
C GLY A 579 32.65 6.58 8.10
N PRO A 580 33.71 6.87 8.87
CA PRO A 580 34.91 6.05 8.92
C PRO A 580 34.80 4.82 9.83
N THR A 581 33.79 4.74 10.70
CA THR A 581 33.62 3.69 11.72
C THR A 581 32.50 2.72 11.36
N LEU A 582 32.54 1.50 11.93
CA LEU A 582 31.40 0.59 11.88
C LEU A 582 30.17 1.27 12.49
N ASN A 583 29.01 1.06 11.87
CA ASN A 583 27.73 1.62 12.30
C ASN A 583 26.64 0.56 12.48
N GLY A 584 26.92 -0.71 12.16
CA GLY A 584 26.03 -1.79 12.55
C GLY A 584 26.49 -3.18 12.15
N ALA A 585 25.63 -4.16 12.42
CA ALA A 585 25.77 -5.54 12.01
C ALA A 585 24.41 -6.12 11.64
N ILE A 586 24.39 -7.07 10.72
CA ILE A 586 23.20 -7.85 10.35
C ILE A 586 23.52 -9.32 10.59
N TYR A 587 22.61 -10.03 11.23
CA TYR A 587 22.60 -11.48 11.37
C TYR A 587 21.29 -11.98 10.77
N SER A 588 21.36 -12.93 9.84
CA SER A 588 20.19 -13.48 9.15
C SER A 588 20.24 -15.00 9.01
N GLY A 589 19.06 -15.61 9.11
CA GLY A 589 18.81 -17.00 8.81
C GLY A 589 17.33 -17.24 8.49
N PRO A 590 16.93 -18.48 8.22
CA PRO A 590 15.55 -18.81 7.90
C PRO A 590 14.58 -18.38 9.02
N GLY A 591 13.71 -17.41 8.71
CA GLY A 591 12.72 -16.89 9.67
C GLY A 591 13.28 -16.09 10.85
N LYS A 592 14.61 -15.94 10.98
CA LYS A 592 15.26 -15.21 12.08
C LYS A 592 16.18 -14.11 11.56
N ARG A 593 16.09 -12.95 12.21
CA ARG A 593 16.88 -11.78 11.81
C ARG A 593 17.18 -10.89 13.00
N LEU A 594 18.42 -10.43 13.08
CA LEU A 594 18.89 -9.49 14.07
C LEU A 594 19.65 -8.37 13.35
N VAL A 595 19.19 -7.13 13.52
CA VAL A 595 19.87 -5.95 13.04
C VAL A 595 20.37 -5.16 14.24
N ILE A 596 21.65 -4.83 14.26
CA ILE A 596 22.32 -4.07 15.32
C ILE A 596 22.78 -2.75 14.72
N ALA A 597 22.36 -1.62 15.29
CA ALA A 597 22.94 -0.31 14.97
C ALA A 597 23.78 0.18 16.16
N PHE A 598 25.03 0.52 15.88
CA PHE A 598 25.99 0.97 16.89
C PHE A 598 25.84 2.46 17.18
N ASP A 599 26.15 2.86 18.41
CA ASP A 599 26.15 4.23 18.91
C ASP A 599 24.82 4.97 18.66
N ARG A 600 23.72 4.20 18.72
CA ARG A 600 22.35 4.67 18.47
C ARG A 600 21.40 4.12 19.51
N LEU A 601 20.33 4.87 19.77
CA LEU A 601 19.18 4.38 20.53
C LEU A 601 17.94 4.51 19.66
N PRO A 602 17.08 3.48 19.63
CA PRO A 602 15.80 3.58 18.96
C PRO A 602 14.90 4.58 19.68
N GLY A 603 13.91 5.12 18.95
CA GLY A 603 12.73 5.70 19.59
C GLY A 603 11.87 4.59 20.21
N VAL A 604 12.05 4.34 21.51
CA VAL A 604 11.26 3.41 22.32
C VAL A 604 10.25 4.19 23.17
N ASP A 605 9.06 3.62 23.43
CA ASP A 605 8.10 4.23 24.34
C ASP A 605 8.68 4.48 25.73
N ALA A 606 8.47 5.67 26.28
CA ALA A 606 8.89 5.97 27.66
C ALA A 606 8.17 5.12 28.71
N SER A 607 7.03 4.50 28.36
CA SER A 607 6.31 3.56 29.21
C SER A 607 6.93 2.16 29.25
N ILE A 608 7.83 1.81 28.33
CA ILE A 608 8.51 0.50 28.37
C ILE A 608 9.47 0.46 29.56
N PRO A 609 9.33 -0.51 30.48
CA PRO A 609 10.16 -0.59 31.66
C PRO A 609 11.62 -0.84 31.28
N VAL A 610 12.53 -0.24 32.06
CA VAL A 610 13.96 -0.52 31.96
C VAL A 610 14.28 -1.78 32.74
N GLU A 611 14.84 -2.76 32.06
CA GLU A 611 15.34 -4.00 32.62
C GLU A 611 16.87 -3.95 32.74
N ILE A 612 17.44 -4.70 33.69
CA ILE A 612 18.89 -4.89 33.79
C ILE A 612 19.20 -6.32 33.38
N ILE A 613 19.96 -6.49 32.29
CA ILE A 613 20.36 -7.78 31.75
C ILE A 613 21.89 -7.81 31.67
N GLY A 614 22.53 -8.52 32.60
CA GLY A 614 23.99 -8.52 32.72
C GLY A 614 24.53 -7.08 32.94
N PRO A 615 25.49 -6.60 32.14
CA PRO A 615 26.03 -5.25 32.25
C PRO A 615 25.16 -4.16 31.58
N TRP A 616 23.98 -4.52 31.07
CA TRP A 616 23.17 -3.65 30.22
C TRP A 616 21.91 -3.13 30.91
N ARG A 617 21.55 -1.87 30.63
CA ARG A 617 20.21 -1.31 30.82
C ARG A 617 19.46 -1.43 29.50
N VAL A 618 18.29 -2.05 29.54
CA VAL A 618 17.61 -2.52 28.33
C VAL A 618 16.14 -2.12 28.38
N GLN A 619 15.60 -1.61 27.28
CA GLN A 619 14.16 -1.49 27.07
C GLN A 619 13.77 -2.36 25.87
N ILE A 620 12.90 -3.35 26.10
CA ILE A 620 12.43 -4.28 25.06
C ILE A 620 10.99 -3.91 24.71
N GLU A 621 10.77 -3.34 23.54
CA GLU A 621 9.45 -2.98 23.01
C GLU A 621 8.96 -4.06 22.03
N PRO A 622 7.88 -4.80 22.33
CA PRO A 622 7.24 -5.65 21.34
C PRO A 622 6.54 -4.79 20.29
N MET A 623 6.79 -5.10 19.03
CA MET A 623 6.32 -4.32 17.88
C MET A 623 5.52 -5.19 16.93
N ARG A 624 4.52 -4.58 16.28
CA ARG A 624 3.76 -5.24 15.21
C ARG A 624 4.66 -5.66 14.06
N GLY A 625 4.29 -6.77 13.41
CA GLY A 625 5.11 -7.44 12.41
C GLY A 625 6.08 -8.46 13.02
N GLN A 626 5.72 -9.08 14.15
CA GLN A 626 6.46 -10.19 14.79
C GLN A 626 7.91 -9.84 15.15
N ARG A 627 8.14 -8.65 15.72
CA ARG A 627 9.49 -8.18 16.05
C ARG A 627 9.59 -7.47 17.39
N TYR A 628 10.81 -7.34 17.88
CA TYR A 628 11.18 -6.52 19.01
C TYR A 628 12.08 -5.39 18.58
N ARG A 629 11.84 -4.21 19.16
CA ARG A 629 12.77 -3.10 19.13
C ARG A 629 13.42 -2.97 20.51
N VAL A 630 14.74 -2.86 20.54
CA VAL A 630 15.48 -2.85 21.80
C VAL A 630 16.42 -1.67 21.87
N ALA A 631 16.30 -0.89 22.95
CA ALA A 631 17.29 0.11 23.33
C ALA A 631 18.23 -0.47 24.39
N ILE A 632 19.54 -0.40 24.16
CA ILE A 632 20.55 -0.93 25.08
C ILE A 632 21.57 0.16 25.40
N GLU A 633 21.83 0.34 26.70
CA GLU A 633 22.89 1.20 27.21
C GLU A 633 23.72 0.48 28.28
N SER A 634 24.97 0.90 28.47
CA SER A 634 25.77 0.39 29.59
C SER A 634 25.15 0.77 30.94
N ASN A 635 25.04 -0.22 31.85
CA ASN A 635 24.61 0.02 33.23
C ASN A 635 25.73 0.62 34.10
N THR A 636 26.99 0.55 33.65
CA THR A 636 28.13 1.06 34.41
C THR A 636 28.37 2.53 34.10
N ARG A 637 28.32 3.40 35.13
CA ARG A 637 28.78 4.80 35.02
C ARG A 637 30.30 4.80 34.84
N GLN A 638 30.81 4.67 33.63
CA GLN A 638 32.23 4.92 33.38
C GLN A 638 32.53 6.41 33.58
N ARG A 639 33.05 6.73 34.78
CA ARG A 639 33.69 8.00 35.10
C ARG A 639 34.99 8.09 34.31
N ARG A 640 35.03 9.01 33.34
CA ARG A 640 36.14 9.40 32.43
C ARG A 640 36.04 8.80 31.02
N GLY A 641 35.37 9.55 30.14
CA GLY A 641 35.71 9.65 28.72
C GLY A 641 35.47 8.46 27.79
N GLY A 642 35.00 7.31 28.28
CA GLY A 642 34.56 6.20 27.44
C GLY A 642 33.10 6.35 27.04
N ASP A 643 32.81 6.39 25.74
CA ASP A 643 31.45 6.26 25.21
C ASP A 643 30.89 4.91 25.68
N GLY A 644 30.02 4.93 26.70
CA GLY A 644 29.27 3.75 27.11
C GLY A 644 28.45 3.27 25.92
N GLY A 645 28.67 2.02 25.48
CA GLY A 645 28.06 1.51 24.26
C GLY A 645 26.54 1.65 24.26
N ARG A 646 26.03 2.29 23.21
CA ARG A 646 24.60 2.44 22.91
C ARG A 646 24.26 1.59 21.71
N LEU A 647 23.22 0.77 21.81
CA LEU A 647 22.78 -0.08 20.71
C LEU A 647 21.29 0.05 20.49
N ALA A 648 20.91 0.02 19.22
CA ALA A 648 19.55 -0.26 18.78
C ALA A 648 19.52 -1.66 18.16
N LEU A 649 18.64 -2.54 18.67
CA LEU A 649 18.37 -3.82 18.03
C LEU A 649 16.98 -3.82 17.40
N ASP A 650 16.87 -4.32 16.18
CA ASP A 650 15.60 -4.75 15.56
C ASP A 650 15.67 -6.26 15.33
N VAL A 651 14.79 -7.00 15.99
CA VAL A 651 14.87 -8.46 16.14
C VAL A 651 13.58 -9.11 15.68
N PHE A 652 13.65 -10.00 14.70
CA PHE A 652 12.50 -10.70 14.11
C PHE A 652 12.67 -12.22 14.24
N GLY A 653 11.58 -12.91 14.61
CA GLY A 653 11.55 -14.38 14.72
C GLY A 653 12.19 -14.96 15.99
N PHE A 654 12.48 -14.12 16.99
CA PHE A 654 12.98 -14.54 18.30
C PHE A 654 11.87 -14.41 19.35
N HIS A 655 11.85 -15.32 20.32
CA HIS A 655 11.05 -15.14 21.54
C HIS A 655 11.74 -14.19 22.53
N ARG A 656 10.99 -13.60 23.46
CA ARG A 656 11.56 -12.69 24.47
C ARG A 656 12.66 -13.34 25.30
N ASP A 657 12.55 -14.61 25.67
CA ASP A 657 13.60 -15.30 26.42
C ASP A 657 14.88 -15.53 25.60
N GLU A 658 14.75 -15.90 24.33
CA GLU A 658 15.89 -15.99 23.39
C GLU A 658 16.56 -14.62 23.23
N LEU A 659 15.77 -13.54 23.15
CA LEU A 659 16.27 -12.18 23.08
C LEU A 659 17.01 -11.76 24.36
N ARG A 660 16.50 -12.10 25.55
CA ARG A 660 17.20 -11.81 26.81
C ARG A 660 18.54 -12.55 26.89
N ALA A 661 18.58 -13.81 26.45
CA ALA A 661 19.80 -14.60 26.37
C ALA A 661 20.80 -13.96 25.39
N LEU A 662 20.34 -13.60 24.19
CA LEU A 662 21.15 -12.87 23.20
C LEU A 662 21.73 -11.58 23.80
N ILE A 663 20.91 -10.75 24.44
CA ILE A 663 21.35 -9.50 25.05
C ILE A 663 22.39 -9.75 26.16
N SER A 664 22.20 -10.80 26.96
CA SER A 664 23.17 -11.19 27.99
C SER A 664 24.53 -11.63 27.41
N SER A 665 24.55 -12.17 26.18
CA SER A 665 25.76 -12.60 25.48
C SER A 665 26.51 -11.46 24.79
N LEU A 666 25.93 -10.26 24.71
CA LEU A 666 26.54 -9.13 24.02
C LEU A 666 27.84 -8.71 24.68
N GLN A 667 28.92 -8.66 23.89
CA GLN A 667 30.24 -8.26 24.32
C GLN A 667 30.89 -7.31 23.31
N PRO A 668 31.82 -6.44 23.74
CA PRO A 668 32.64 -5.68 22.80
C PRO A 668 33.35 -6.59 21.82
N ILE A 669 33.39 -6.21 20.53
CA ILE A 669 33.90 -7.04 19.43
C ILE A 669 35.32 -7.54 19.64
N TYR A 670 36.17 -6.79 20.34
CA TYR A 670 37.55 -7.19 20.65
C TYR A 670 37.66 -8.31 21.71
N ARG A 671 36.57 -8.61 22.43
CA ARG A 671 36.49 -9.72 23.41
C ARG A 671 35.83 -10.97 22.83
N VAL A 672 35.25 -10.85 21.63
CA VAL A 672 34.58 -11.95 20.96
C VAL A 672 35.59 -12.73 20.13
N ASP A 673 35.59 -14.05 20.30
CA ASP A 673 36.33 -14.95 19.43
C ASP A 673 35.62 -15.03 18.08
N LEU A 674 36.03 -14.19 17.13
CA LEU A 674 35.45 -14.14 15.80
C LEU A 674 35.77 -15.39 14.98
N SER A 675 36.76 -16.21 15.38
CA SER A 675 37.04 -17.47 14.70
C SER A 675 35.88 -18.48 14.89
N ALA A 676 35.24 -18.47 16.06
CA ALA A 676 34.04 -19.26 16.32
C ALA A 676 32.83 -18.84 15.48
N GLN A 677 32.86 -17.63 14.89
CA GLN A 677 31.80 -17.08 14.05
C GLN A 677 32.25 -16.89 12.58
N ALA A 678 33.46 -17.31 12.22
CA ALA A 678 34.08 -17.00 10.93
C ALA A 678 33.22 -17.45 9.74
N ALA A 679 32.61 -18.63 9.85
CA ALA A 679 31.72 -19.18 8.83
C ALA A 679 30.50 -18.29 8.56
N LEU A 680 29.97 -17.60 9.58
CA LEU A 680 28.83 -16.69 9.41
C LEU A 680 29.20 -15.46 8.59
N PHE A 681 30.41 -14.93 8.79
CA PHE A 681 30.92 -13.77 8.06
C PHE A 681 31.46 -14.10 6.66
N GLY A 682 31.33 -15.36 6.23
CA GLY A 682 31.89 -15.82 4.96
C GLY A 682 33.42 -15.80 4.91
N ILE A 683 34.09 -15.78 6.08
CA ILE A 683 35.55 -15.90 6.17
C ILE A 683 35.90 -17.37 5.94
N LYS A 684 36.67 -17.64 4.89
CA LYS A 684 37.20 -18.98 4.56
C LYS A 684 38.62 -19.16 5.09
#